data_AF-A0A0U3DUA2-F1
#
_entry.id   AF-A0A0U3DUA2-F1
#
_cell.length_a   1.000
_cell.length_b   1.000
_cell.length_c   1.000
_cell.angle_alpha   90.00
_cell.angle_beta   90.00
_cell.angle_gamma   90.00
#
_symmetry.space_group_name_H-M   'P 1'
#
loop_
_entity.id
_entity.type
_entity.pdbx_description
1 polymer ?
#
loop_
_entity_poly.entity_id
_entity_poly.type
_entity_poly.pdbx_seq_one_letter_code
_entity_poly.pdbx_strand_id
1 'polypeptide(L)'
;MGYDEIYETYQEVSKEHINRPLFDHSTDSAEETIEDIRNNKIVIYTAFTGDYDTLKYPEVIDDNCDYICFTDNPELTSDLWKIIPMEESVLDNNRKAKKYKLLPHKYLKDYKYSFWLDGTFKIKGSIREYIYKNIRANSKMLVPVHTERDCIYEEYKASKIIPRYPRAVMEEQIEYYKSQGFPKHYGLGVMGALFRQHNHPEVIKVMEDWWDENIKYTNQDQLSFAYVSWKNDFHPSVSHIYYWDNEYWAKESGDYHHKIVLTTPITSDNLRAKIGVEVENMELGDTIELSREELYLLVNDVKGMAGYRIDTAGRIGFLQNEYNEFINSNSLKLTKPLRVAGDYARRFKNNHYFKSAKNSKINVTQELEEYNALKKLDLINEAQYSQIHPCLNPILHFIEKGSKTDSIDDKIKYVDSIFDMYYYMSLNDIGDEDPLLHYLRRGYKFKFRFNRKYPHFLANLNENIHLQLDKFAKNRIKKELSKNKYITDSKVLIDYIVSNEEFKTNTIKVGVFLEDNYDNMNACPFIRIHTPFSKLAEKGGYHFFIYGQEIMPLLDIDNMINAHIFDVIVIQRVNPYSNQILKKAKKHNIKIIYETDDDFLDINPANPAYNYIMGNFDNIKKLVSNSDQVVVSTSELKKRFDKLEIDNIEIIKNYYVNDYLPLRPFTFRGNKFIKIGYFGTLTHENDLELIHNVILRLKDIFSKKGVQVQFEIAGASIDENSDWYSIKKIPYYPMSMHTFYDWLGKNSDWDIGIIPLVNTEFNKCKSELKYIEFAALGIPVVASDMNVYNDAIEDGVTGYLANNEDEWVDKLSLLIEDPILRNGMVNNARDDIFKNYNLKSRLIQWDNIFKKIVED
;
A
#
# COMPACT_ATOMS: atom_id res chain seq x y z
N MET A 1 18.04 -16.98 -8.76
CA MET A 1 17.50 -18.26 -8.37
C MET A 1 17.24 -19.04 -9.64
N GLY A 2 18.13 -19.97 -9.98
CA GLY A 2 17.94 -20.94 -11.02
C GLY A 2 16.74 -21.78 -10.63
N TYR A 3 15.94 -22.23 -11.59
CA TYR A 3 14.72 -22.96 -11.27
C TYR A 3 14.97 -24.08 -10.24
N ASP A 4 16.11 -24.77 -10.35
CA ASP A 4 16.49 -25.85 -9.44
C ASP A 4 16.90 -25.37 -8.04
N GLU A 5 17.63 -24.26 -7.88
CA GLU A 5 17.98 -23.70 -6.55
C GLU A 5 16.80 -22.97 -5.88
N ILE A 6 15.93 -22.33 -6.68
CA ILE A 6 14.59 -21.87 -6.31
C ILE A 6 13.89 -23.01 -5.64
N TYR A 7 13.72 -24.06 -6.44
CA TYR A 7 13.02 -25.26 -6.07
C TYR A 7 13.64 -25.88 -4.82
N GLU A 8 14.95 -26.05 -4.73
CA GLU A 8 15.64 -26.63 -3.56
C GLU A 8 15.45 -25.82 -2.27
N THR A 9 15.60 -24.49 -2.33
CA THR A 9 15.42 -23.64 -1.13
C THR A 9 13.96 -23.63 -0.69
N TYR A 10 13.05 -23.53 -1.65
CA TYR A 10 11.62 -23.62 -1.37
C TYR A 10 11.32 -24.97 -0.73
N GLN A 11 11.88 -26.06 -1.26
CA GLN A 11 11.74 -27.41 -0.72
C GLN A 11 12.38 -27.57 0.67
N GLU A 12 13.46 -26.85 1.00
CA GLU A 12 14.03 -26.87 2.35
C GLU A 12 13.16 -26.15 3.37
N VAL A 13 12.69 -24.95 3.05
CA VAL A 13 11.82 -24.15 3.94
C VAL A 13 10.46 -24.84 4.11
N SER A 14 9.88 -25.35 3.01
CA SER A 14 8.57 -26.01 3.08
C SER A 14 8.58 -27.37 3.77
N LYS A 15 9.73 -28.05 3.90
CA LYS A 15 9.87 -29.29 4.70
C LYS A 15 9.54 -29.07 6.17
N GLU A 16 9.85 -27.91 6.71
CA GLU A 16 9.46 -27.58 8.08
C GLU A 16 7.98 -27.19 8.15
N HIS A 17 7.47 -26.52 7.12
CA HIS A 17 6.09 -26.03 7.09
C HIS A 17 5.04 -27.14 6.98
N ILE A 18 5.34 -28.25 6.31
CA ILE A 18 4.41 -29.40 6.24
C ILE A 18 4.15 -30.03 7.60
N ASN A 19 5.03 -29.84 8.59
CA ASN A 19 4.90 -30.38 9.94
C ASN A 19 4.12 -29.46 10.88
N ARG A 20 3.51 -28.39 10.36
CA ARG A 20 2.79 -27.42 11.18
C ARG A 20 1.42 -27.95 11.63
N PRO A 21 0.90 -27.50 12.79
CA PRO A 21 -0.36 -28.01 13.35
C PRO A 21 -1.59 -27.89 12.43
N LEU A 22 -1.58 -27.01 11.44
CA LEU A 22 -2.66 -26.89 10.45
C LEU A 22 -2.90 -28.21 9.71
N PHE A 23 -1.87 -28.98 9.40
CA PHE A 23 -1.97 -30.10 8.48
C PHE A 23 -2.20 -31.44 9.19
N ASP A 24 -2.79 -32.38 8.46
CA ASP A 24 -2.93 -33.76 8.91
C ASP A 24 -1.56 -34.46 8.91
N HIS A 25 -1.22 -35.10 10.02
CA HIS A 25 0.03 -35.85 10.24
C HIS A 25 -0.19 -37.36 10.33
N SER A 26 -1.40 -37.87 10.06
CA SER A 26 -1.72 -39.30 10.13
C SER A 26 -0.80 -40.14 9.23
N THR A 27 -0.30 -41.24 9.78
CA THR A 27 0.52 -42.22 9.06
C THR A 27 -0.29 -43.41 8.52
N ASP A 28 -1.62 -43.36 8.62
CA ASP A 28 -2.50 -44.42 8.16
C ASP A 28 -2.48 -44.55 6.63
N SER A 29 -2.76 -45.75 6.12
CA SER A 29 -2.80 -46.02 4.68
C SER A 29 -3.95 -45.26 4.01
N ALA A 30 -3.63 -44.48 2.97
CA ALA A 30 -4.62 -43.74 2.18
C ALA A 30 -5.31 -44.59 1.09
N GLU A 31 -5.04 -45.90 1.01
CA GLU A 31 -5.51 -46.78 -0.08
C GLU A 31 -7.03 -46.73 -0.29
N GLU A 32 -7.84 -46.80 0.78
CA GLU A 32 -9.30 -46.72 0.67
C GLU A 32 -9.77 -45.35 0.16
N THR A 33 -9.12 -44.27 0.62
CA THR A 33 -9.41 -42.90 0.17
C THR A 33 -9.04 -42.72 -1.30
N ILE A 34 -7.88 -43.22 -1.71
CA ILE A 34 -7.42 -43.20 -3.10
C ILE A 34 -8.36 -44.00 -4.00
N GLU A 35 -8.80 -45.19 -3.57
CA GLU A 35 -9.70 -46.04 -4.34
C GLU A 35 -11.08 -45.40 -4.51
N ASP A 36 -11.61 -44.75 -3.46
CA ASP A 36 -12.85 -43.97 -3.57
C ASP A 36 -12.68 -42.80 -4.56
N ILE A 37 -11.57 -42.06 -4.52
CA ILE A 37 -11.28 -40.99 -5.49
C ILE A 37 -11.11 -41.55 -6.91
N ARG A 38 -10.52 -42.74 -7.08
CA ARG A 38 -10.39 -43.39 -8.40
C ARG A 38 -11.73 -43.73 -9.03
N ASN A 39 -12.68 -44.17 -8.22
CA ASN A 39 -14.00 -44.60 -8.67
C ASN A 39 -14.99 -43.44 -8.93
N ASN A 40 -14.57 -42.19 -8.72
CA ASN A 40 -15.40 -41.01 -8.93
C ASN A 40 -14.74 -40.05 -9.92
N LYS A 41 -15.55 -39.41 -10.77
CA LYS A 41 -15.08 -38.30 -11.61
C LYS A 41 -14.69 -37.09 -10.76
N ILE A 42 -13.65 -36.38 -11.18
CA ILE A 42 -13.20 -35.13 -10.54
C ILE A 42 -13.50 -33.96 -11.46
N VAL A 43 -14.10 -32.90 -10.93
CA VAL A 43 -14.21 -31.65 -11.69
C VAL A 43 -12.99 -30.77 -11.43
N ILE A 44 -12.24 -30.47 -12.49
CA ILE A 44 -11.15 -29.49 -12.47
C ILE A 44 -11.73 -28.16 -12.93
N TYR A 45 -11.59 -27.11 -12.12
CA TYR A 45 -12.26 -25.87 -12.41
C TYR A 45 -11.49 -24.62 -12.03
N THR A 46 -11.79 -23.54 -12.74
CA THR A 46 -11.22 -22.21 -12.56
C THR A 46 -12.30 -21.13 -12.76
N ALA A 47 -11.95 -19.87 -12.48
CA ALA A 47 -12.87 -18.75 -12.67
C ALA A 47 -12.14 -17.50 -13.19
N PHE A 48 -12.69 -16.86 -14.22
CA PHE A 48 -12.19 -15.61 -14.81
C PHE A 48 -13.21 -14.48 -14.70
N THR A 49 -12.72 -13.28 -14.44
CA THR A 49 -13.55 -12.06 -14.38
C THR A 49 -12.96 -10.99 -15.28
N GLY A 50 -13.77 -10.40 -16.15
CA GLY A 50 -13.36 -9.43 -17.17
C GLY A 50 -12.63 -10.05 -18.36
N ASP A 51 -12.06 -9.19 -19.22
CA ASP A 51 -11.53 -9.57 -20.54
C ASP A 51 -9.99 -9.67 -20.58
N TYR A 52 -9.34 -9.87 -19.41
CA TYR A 52 -7.89 -9.73 -19.27
C TYR A 52 -7.11 -11.06 -19.29
N ASP A 53 -7.77 -12.18 -18.96
CA ASP A 53 -7.13 -13.50 -18.89
C ASP A 53 -7.56 -14.39 -20.06
N THR A 54 -6.62 -15.14 -20.62
CA THR A 54 -6.89 -16.15 -21.64
C THR A 54 -6.95 -17.55 -21.01
N LEU A 55 -7.97 -18.32 -21.40
CA LEU A 55 -8.14 -19.71 -20.95
C LEU A 55 -7.04 -20.61 -21.51
N LYS A 56 -6.33 -21.30 -20.60
CA LYS A 56 -5.18 -22.13 -20.93
C LYS A 56 -5.63 -23.56 -21.21
N TYR A 57 -5.22 -24.12 -22.35
CA TYR A 57 -5.51 -25.51 -22.68
C TYR A 57 -4.54 -26.45 -21.93
N PRO A 58 -5.07 -27.47 -21.20
CA PRO A 58 -4.26 -28.51 -20.57
C PRO A 58 -3.39 -29.26 -21.58
N GLU A 59 -2.15 -29.59 -21.21
CA GLU A 59 -1.28 -30.47 -21.99
C GLU A 59 -1.66 -31.94 -21.83
N VAL A 60 -2.24 -32.29 -20.67
CA VAL A 60 -2.77 -33.62 -20.35
C VAL A 60 -4.25 -33.51 -20.04
N ILE A 61 -5.07 -34.23 -20.80
CA ILE A 61 -6.51 -34.35 -20.63
C ILE A 61 -6.79 -35.75 -20.06
N ASP A 62 -7.57 -35.82 -18.97
CA ASP A 62 -7.96 -37.07 -18.33
C ASP A 62 -9.47 -37.29 -18.51
N ASP A 63 -9.86 -38.43 -19.09
CA ASP A 63 -11.27 -38.76 -19.37
C ASP A 63 -12.14 -38.92 -18.10
N ASN A 64 -11.50 -39.12 -16.94
CA ASN A 64 -12.18 -39.13 -15.64
C ASN A 64 -12.22 -37.76 -14.97
N CYS A 65 -11.77 -36.72 -15.67
CA CYS A 65 -11.87 -35.34 -15.24
C CYS A 65 -12.80 -34.55 -16.18
N ASP A 66 -13.65 -33.72 -15.61
CA ASP A 66 -14.42 -32.74 -16.36
C ASP A 66 -13.82 -31.35 -16.09
N TYR A 67 -13.73 -30.50 -17.12
CA TYR A 67 -13.07 -29.19 -17.05
C TYR A 67 -14.10 -28.07 -17.12
N ILE A 68 -14.17 -27.22 -16.10
CA ILE A 68 -15.16 -26.15 -16.00
C ILE A 68 -14.49 -24.79 -15.80
N CYS A 69 -14.89 -23.80 -16.59
CA CYS A 69 -14.49 -22.40 -16.38
C CYS A 69 -15.74 -21.57 -16.08
N PHE A 70 -15.76 -20.94 -14.90
CA PHE A 70 -16.75 -19.90 -14.61
C PHE A 70 -16.26 -18.57 -15.17
N THR A 71 -17.09 -17.83 -15.91
CA THR A 71 -16.69 -16.51 -16.43
C THR A 71 -17.85 -15.54 -16.57
N ASP A 72 -17.58 -14.24 -16.45
CA ASP A 72 -18.51 -13.18 -16.81
C ASP A 72 -18.26 -12.56 -18.20
N ASN A 73 -17.25 -13.05 -18.92
CA ASN A 73 -17.01 -12.69 -20.32
C ASN A 73 -17.92 -13.55 -21.24
N PRO A 74 -18.91 -12.95 -21.91
CA PRO A 74 -19.84 -13.70 -22.78
C PRO A 74 -19.19 -14.22 -24.07
N GLU A 75 -18.04 -13.68 -24.46
CA GLU A 75 -17.33 -14.05 -25.68
C GLU A 75 -16.35 -15.22 -25.48
N LEU A 76 -16.08 -15.60 -24.22
CA LEU A 76 -15.16 -16.70 -23.93
C LEU A 76 -15.78 -18.03 -24.35
N THR A 77 -15.12 -18.70 -25.31
CA THR A 77 -15.52 -20.01 -25.81
C THR A 77 -14.35 -20.99 -25.72
N SER A 78 -14.66 -22.29 -25.65
CA SER A 78 -13.66 -23.34 -25.57
C SER A 78 -14.27 -24.66 -26.03
N ASP A 79 -13.46 -25.47 -26.72
CA ASP A 79 -13.85 -26.81 -27.16
C ASP A 79 -13.70 -27.86 -26.04
N LEU A 80 -12.82 -27.60 -25.06
CA LEU A 80 -12.57 -28.51 -23.93
C LEU A 80 -13.29 -28.07 -22.66
N TRP A 81 -12.97 -26.88 -22.17
CA TRP A 81 -13.57 -26.33 -20.96
C TRP A 81 -15.05 -26.03 -21.19
N LYS A 82 -15.90 -26.60 -20.34
CA LYS A 82 -17.29 -26.20 -20.24
C LYS A 82 -17.36 -24.81 -19.62
N ILE A 83 -17.72 -23.83 -20.44
CA ILE A 83 -17.89 -22.44 -20.00
C ILE A 83 -19.24 -22.30 -19.30
N ILE A 84 -19.23 -21.86 -18.05
CA ILE A 84 -20.42 -21.59 -17.26
C ILE A 84 -20.46 -20.08 -16.95
N PRO A 85 -21.49 -19.35 -17.43
CA PRO A 85 -21.65 -17.95 -17.09
C PRO A 85 -21.76 -17.75 -15.58
N MET A 86 -21.03 -16.77 -15.06
CA MET A 86 -21.14 -16.37 -13.67
C MET A 86 -22.48 -15.71 -13.39
N GLU A 87 -23.04 -15.99 -12.22
CA GLU A 87 -24.12 -15.21 -11.63
C GLU A 87 -23.73 -13.73 -11.56
N GLU A 88 -24.70 -12.86 -11.87
CA GLU A 88 -24.56 -11.43 -11.62
C GLU A 88 -24.23 -11.19 -10.15
N SER A 89 -23.24 -10.32 -9.92
CA SER A 89 -22.71 -10.10 -8.60
C SER A 89 -22.16 -8.70 -8.46
N VAL A 90 -22.37 -8.17 -7.27
CA VAL A 90 -21.86 -6.88 -6.77
C VAL A 90 -20.47 -6.98 -6.14
N LEU A 91 -19.94 -8.20 -6.05
CA LEU A 91 -18.61 -8.47 -5.52
C LEU A 91 -17.54 -7.85 -6.42
N ASP A 92 -16.42 -7.43 -5.84
CA ASP A 92 -15.21 -7.17 -6.64
C ASP A 92 -14.80 -8.41 -7.43
N ASN A 93 -14.11 -8.20 -8.56
CA ASN A 93 -13.67 -9.26 -9.47
C ASN A 93 -12.98 -10.43 -8.74
N ASN A 94 -12.17 -10.14 -7.72
CA ASN A 94 -11.46 -11.17 -6.99
C ASN A 94 -12.38 -12.01 -6.09
N ARG A 95 -13.29 -11.36 -5.36
CA ARG A 95 -14.31 -12.06 -4.55
C ARG A 95 -15.32 -12.80 -5.41
N LYS A 96 -15.67 -12.28 -6.58
CA LYS A 96 -16.55 -12.94 -7.55
C LYS A 96 -15.95 -14.27 -8.02
N ALA A 97 -14.68 -14.27 -8.43
CA ALA A 97 -13.96 -15.52 -8.74
C ALA A 97 -13.87 -16.46 -7.53
N LYS A 98 -13.55 -15.92 -6.34
CA LYS A 98 -13.46 -16.69 -5.10
C LYS A 98 -14.79 -17.32 -4.65
N LYS A 99 -15.94 -16.74 -5.00
CA LYS A 99 -17.25 -17.33 -4.70
C LYS A 99 -17.33 -18.76 -5.25
N TYR A 100 -16.89 -18.98 -6.48
CA TYR A 100 -16.86 -20.30 -7.13
C TYR A 100 -15.76 -21.18 -6.54
N LYS A 101 -14.60 -20.61 -6.19
CA LYS A 101 -13.53 -21.32 -5.47
C LYS A 101 -13.99 -21.85 -4.12
N LEU A 102 -14.62 -21.01 -3.31
CA LEU A 102 -14.91 -21.30 -1.90
C LEU A 102 -16.26 -21.98 -1.72
N LEU A 103 -17.24 -21.79 -2.61
CA LEU A 103 -18.56 -22.42 -2.49
C LEU A 103 -18.88 -23.45 -3.58
N PRO A 104 -17.97 -24.37 -3.96
CA PRO A 104 -18.22 -25.32 -5.05
C PRO A 104 -19.40 -26.26 -4.76
N HIS A 105 -19.75 -26.53 -3.50
CA HIS A 105 -20.95 -27.31 -3.15
C HIS A 105 -22.26 -26.67 -3.61
N LYS A 106 -22.27 -25.36 -3.92
CA LYS A 106 -23.43 -24.69 -4.49
C LYS A 106 -23.52 -24.86 -6.01
N TYR A 107 -22.39 -25.04 -6.69
CA TYR A 107 -22.28 -24.96 -8.15
C TYR A 107 -21.94 -26.29 -8.84
N LEU A 108 -21.32 -27.23 -8.12
CA LEU A 108 -20.74 -28.47 -8.65
C LEU A 108 -21.32 -29.71 -7.95
N LYS A 109 -22.61 -29.66 -7.58
CA LYS A 109 -23.32 -30.69 -6.78
C LYS A 109 -23.26 -32.10 -7.36
N ASP A 110 -23.13 -32.22 -8.68
CA ASP A 110 -23.09 -33.49 -9.39
C ASP A 110 -21.74 -34.22 -9.22
N TYR A 111 -20.72 -33.56 -8.68
CA TYR A 111 -19.39 -34.12 -8.46
C TYR A 111 -19.15 -34.41 -6.99
N LYS A 112 -18.59 -35.58 -6.68
CA LYS A 112 -18.15 -35.88 -5.31
C LYS A 112 -16.87 -35.10 -4.93
N TYR A 113 -15.99 -34.91 -5.91
CA TYR A 113 -14.67 -34.29 -5.73
C TYR A 113 -14.44 -33.16 -6.71
N SER A 114 -13.75 -32.10 -6.26
CA SER A 114 -13.32 -31.00 -7.11
C SER A 114 -11.86 -30.65 -6.90
N PHE A 115 -11.26 -30.10 -7.93
CA PHE A 115 -9.93 -29.53 -7.92
C PHE A 115 -9.99 -28.09 -8.46
N TRP A 116 -9.74 -27.12 -7.60
CA TRP A 116 -9.57 -25.73 -8.00
C TRP A 116 -8.13 -25.50 -8.43
N LEU A 117 -7.96 -24.81 -9.55
CA LEU A 117 -6.67 -24.25 -9.98
C LEU A 117 -6.88 -22.81 -10.44
N ASP A 118 -6.10 -21.87 -9.88
CA ASP A 118 -6.13 -20.48 -10.31
C ASP A 118 -5.88 -20.39 -11.83
N GLY A 119 -6.66 -19.58 -12.53
CA GLY A 119 -6.64 -19.55 -14.00
C GLY A 119 -5.35 -18.99 -14.60
N THR A 120 -4.41 -18.53 -13.76
CA THR A 120 -3.05 -18.16 -14.16
C THR A 120 -2.16 -19.37 -14.48
N PHE A 121 -2.57 -20.58 -14.10
CA PHE A 121 -1.80 -21.81 -14.30
C PHE A 121 -2.29 -22.63 -15.48
N LYS A 122 -1.34 -23.24 -16.18
CA LYS A 122 -1.56 -24.27 -17.20
C LYS A 122 -1.36 -25.65 -16.57
N ILE A 123 -2.25 -26.60 -16.89
CA ILE A 123 -2.12 -28.00 -16.47
C ILE A 123 -1.11 -28.70 -17.40
N LYS A 124 -0.04 -29.25 -16.82
CA LYS A 124 1.05 -29.97 -17.50
C LYS A 124 0.99 -31.49 -17.33
N GLY A 125 0.33 -31.97 -16.27
CA GLY A 125 0.32 -33.38 -15.89
C GLY A 125 -0.97 -33.85 -15.23
N SER A 126 -1.01 -35.11 -14.79
CA SER A 126 -2.21 -35.71 -14.21
C SER A 126 -2.51 -35.20 -12.80
N ILE A 127 -3.56 -34.40 -12.67
CA ILE A 127 -4.07 -33.91 -11.38
C ILE A 127 -4.49 -35.07 -10.46
N ARG A 128 -5.00 -36.17 -11.01
CA ARG A 128 -5.36 -37.37 -10.23
C ARG A 128 -4.15 -38.01 -9.59
N GLU A 129 -3.04 -38.15 -10.32
CA GLU A 129 -1.79 -38.66 -9.76
C GLU A 129 -1.25 -37.76 -8.65
N TYR A 130 -1.30 -36.43 -8.83
CA TYR A 130 -0.96 -35.48 -7.77
C TYR A 130 -1.78 -35.74 -6.50
N ILE A 131 -3.09 -35.92 -6.63
CA ILE A 131 -3.97 -36.21 -5.49
C ILE A 131 -3.58 -37.53 -4.83
N TYR A 132 -3.40 -38.61 -5.60
CA TYR A 132 -3.06 -39.93 -5.06
C TYR A 132 -1.73 -39.96 -4.31
N LYS A 133 -0.74 -39.17 -4.76
CA LYS A 133 0.56 -39.11 -4.11
C LYS A 133 0.54 -38.35 -2.77
N ASN A 134 -0.42 -37.43 -2.57
CA ASN A 134 -0.35 -36.46 -1.46
C ASN A 134 -1.54 -36.50 -0.50
N ILE A 135 -2.64 -37.18 -0.85
CA ILE A 135 -3.80 -37.31 0.05
C ILE A 135 -3.50 -38.32 1.17
N ARG A 136 -3.83 -37.96 2.41
CA ARG A 136 -3.76 -38.86 3.57
C ARG A 136 -5.08 -39.61 3.79
N ALA A 137 -5.01 -40.69 4.57
CA ALA A 137 -6.16 -41.51 4.92
C ALA A 137 -7.28 -40.67 5.54
N ASN A 138 -8.51 -40.87 5.07
CA ASN A 138 -9.72 -40.17 5.54
C ASN A 138 -9.71 -38.64 5.37
N SER A 139 -8.71 -38.08 4.71
CA SER A 139 -8.60 -36.65 4.50
C SER A 139 -9.52 -36.19 3.37
N LYS A 140 -10.23 -35.09 3.61
CA LYS A 140 -11.29 -34.60 2.73
C LYS A 140 -10.85 -33.43 1.85
N MET A 141 -9.61 -32.97 2.05
CA MET A 141 -9.06 -31.79 1.43
C MET A 141 -7.54 -31.91 1.34
N LEU A 142 -6.97 -31.42 0.24
CA LEU A 142 -5.53 -31.39 0.02
C LEU A 142 -5.12 -30.01 -0.51
N VAL A 143 -4.10 -29.42 0.13
CA VAL A 143 -3.55 -28.10 -0.20
C VAL A 143 -2.04 -28.15 -0.40
N PRO A 144 -1.47 -27.34 -1.31
CA PRO A 144 -0.04 -27.05 -1.31
C PRO A 144 0.35 -26.21 -0.10
N VAL A 145 1.44 -26.61 0.56
CA VAL A 145 2.04 -25.85 1.66
C VAL A 145 2.55 -24.49 1.18
N HIS A 146 2.43 -23.47 2.02
CA HIS A 146 3.01 -22.17 1.74
C HIS A 146 4.54 -22.23 1.89
N THR A 147 5.26 -21.88 0.84
CA THR A 147 6.69 -22.20 0.72
C THR A 147 7.62 -21.16 1.37
N GLU A 148 7.10 -20.01 1.79
CA GLU A 148 7.92 -18.90 2.36
C GLU A 148 7.63 -18.58 3.82
N ARG A 149 6.42 -18.88 4.28
CA ARG A 149 5.86 -18.43 5.56
C ARG A 149 4.89 -19.48 6.06
N ASP A 150 4.75 -19.58 7.37
CA ASP A 150 3.82 -20.51 8.05
C ASP A 150 2.97 -19.82 9.13
N CYS A 151 3.05 -18.50 9.20
CA CYS A 151 2.49 -17.69 10.26
C CYS A 151 1.66 -16.54 9.67
N ILE A 152 0.36 -16.50 9.99
CA ILE A 152 -0.54 -15.44 9.49
C ILE A 152 -0.08 -14.03 9.86
N TYR A 153 0.64 -13.89 10.98
CA TYR A 153 1.13 -12.60 11.47
C TYR A 153 2.31 -12.08 10.64
N GLU A 154 3.09 -12.99 10.07
CA GLU A 154 4.16 -12.68 9.13
C GLU A 154 3.58 -12.46 7.74
N GLU A 155 2.61 -13.28 7.33
CA GLU A 155 1.85 -13.09 6.10
C GLU A 155 1.16 -11.73 6.07
N TYR A 156 0.57 -11.27 7.18
CA TYR A 156 0.02 -9.93 7.31
C TYR A 156 1.09 -8.85 7.07
N LYS A 157 2.30 -9.01 7.63
CA LYS A 157 3.39 -8.05 7.41
C LYS A 157 3.81 -7.98 5.95
N ALA A 158 3.77 -9.10 5.23
CA ALA A 158 4.04 -9.16 3.79
C ALA A 158 2.87 -8.63 2.95
N SER A 159 1.63 -8.91 3.36
CA SER A 159 0.42 -8.54 2.63
C SER A 159 0.01 -7.09 2.81
N LYS A 160 0.34 -6.46 3.96
CA LYS A 160 -0.10 -5.08 4.28
C LYS A 160 0.43 -3.99 3.36
N ILE A 161 1.50 -4.28 2.61
CA ILE A 161 2.11 -3.36 1.65
C ILE A 161 1.53 -3.50 0.24
N ILE A 162 0.67 -4.50 0.00
CA ILE A 162 0.04 -4.75 -1.30
C ILE A 162 -1.23 -3.89 -1.40
N PRO A 163 -1.30 -2.92 -2.33
CA PRO A 163 -2.45 -1.99 -2.44
C PRO A 163 -3.81 -2.67 -2.65
N ARG A 164 -3.79 -3.91 -3.17
CA ARG A 164 -4.97 -4.77 -3.36
C ARG A 164 -5.76 -5.03 -2.07
N TYR A 165 -5.12 -4.98 -0.90
CA TYR A 165 -5.75 -5.35 0.38
C TYR A 165 -5.89 -4.14 1.31
N PRO A 166 -7.10 -3.81 1.80
CA PRO A 166 -7.28 -2.70 2.73
C PRO A 166 -6.56 -2.94 4.07
N ARG A 167 -5.52 -2.14 4.35
CA ARG A 167 -4.66 -2.30 5.54
C ARG A 167 -5.43 -2.28 6.87
N ALA A 168 -6.31 -1.31 7.07
CA ALA A 168 -7.09 -1.18 8.30
C ALA A 168 -7.97 -2.42 8.57
N VAL A 169 -8.51 -3.03 7.49
CA VAL A 169 -9.33 -4.24 7.59
C VAL A 169 -8.48 -5.46 7.94
N MET A 170 -7.27 -5.58 7.37
CA MET A 170 -6.33 -6.64 7.74
C MET A 170 -5.84 -6.50 9.19
N GLU A 171 -5.58 -5.28 9.65
CA GLU A 171 -5.20 -5.01 11.04
C GLU A 171 -6.28 -5.48 12.00
N GLU A 172 -7.54 -5.10 11.76
CA GLU A 172 -8.68 -5.56 12.56
C GLU A 172 -8.84 -7.08 12.53
N GLN A 173 -8.69 -7.70 11.35
CA GLN A 173 -8.75 -9.16 11.18
C GLN A 173 -7.69 -9.87 12.03
N ILE A 174 -6.45 -9.41 11.98
CA ILE A 174 -5.33 -9.99 12.71
C ILE A 174 -5.43 -9.74 14.22
N GLU A 175 -5.84 -8.55 14.64
CA GLU A 175 -6.10 -8.23 16.04
C GLU A 175 -7.23 -9.11 16.60
N TYR A 176 -8.29 -9.32 15.81
CA TYR A 176 -9.36 -10.24 16.17
C TYR A 176 -8.83 -11.67 16.34
N TYR A 177 -8.11 -12.23 15.36
CA TYR A 177 -7.55 -13.59 15.47
C TYR A 177 -6.61 -13.74 16.66
N LYS A 178 -5.79 -12.72 16.92
CA LYS A 178 -4.93 -12.68 18.11
C LYS A 178 -5.73 -12.67 19.41
N SER A 179 -6.83 -11.90 19.46
CA SER A 179 -7.72 -11.86 20.63
C SER A 179 -8.43 -13.20 20.89
N GLN A 180 -8.65 -14.01 19.84
CA GLN A 180 -9.20 -15.35 19.96
C GLN A 180 -8.14 -16.39 20.40
N GLY A 181 -6.87 -15.99 20.51
CA GLY A 181 -5.78 -16.89 20.90
C GLY A 181 -5.20 -17.70 19.75
N PHE A 182 -5.40 -17.31 18.49
CA PHE A 182 -4.85 -18.03 17.35
C PHE A 182 -3.31 -18.08 17.40
N PRO A 183 -2.68 -19.27 17.36
CA PRO A 183 -1.26 -19.42 17.61
C PRO A 183 -0.38 -18.90 16.46
N LYS A 184 0.85 -18.49 16.80
CA LYS A 184 1.89 -18.24 15.80
C LYS A 184 2.36 -19.56 15.20
N HIS A 185 2.84 -19.53 13.95
CA HIS A 185 3.38 -20.70 13.25
C HIS A 185 2.41 -21.90 13.25
N TYR A 186 1.11 -21.64 13.10
CA TYR A 186 0.10 -22.70 13.01
C TYR A 186 0.18 -23.47 11.68
N GLY A 187 0.70 -22.83 10.63
CA GLY A 187 0.76 -23.36 9.27
C GLY A 187 0.02 -22.46 8.28
N LEU A 188 0.48 -22.47 7.02
CA LEU A 188 -0.12 -21.74 5.90
C LEU A 188 -0.08 -22.62 4.65
N GLY A 189 -1.10 -22.54 3.81
CA GLY A 189 -1.07 -23.06 2.44
C GLY A 189 -1.11 -21.94 1.41
N VAL A 190 -0.69 -22.21 0.16
CA VAL A 190 -0.68 -21.18 -0.91
C VAL A 190 -2.08 -20.87 -1.45
N MET A 191 -3.02 -21.80 -1.29
CA MET A 191 -4.46 -21.66 -1.57
C MET A 191 -4.88 -21.48 -3.03
N GLY A 192 -3.99 -21.27 -4.00
CA GLY A 192 -4.39 -21.15 -5.42
C GLY A 192 -4.51 -22.49 -6.17
N ALA A 193 -4.18 -23.62 -5.52
CA ALA A 193 -4.58 -24.96 -5.95
C ALA A 193 -5.18 -25.72 -4.78
N LEU A 194 -6.29 -26.43 -5.00
CA LEU A 194 -7.05 -27.00 -3.89
C LEU A 194 -7.94 -28.18 -4.31
N PHE A 195 -7.67 -29.36 -3.76
CA PHE A 195 -8.53 -30.55 -3.88
C PHE A 195 -9.51 -30.64 -2.71
N ARG A 196 -10.78 -30.99 -2.97
CA ARG A 196 -11.82 -31.13 -1.95
C ARG A 196 -12.83 -32.22 -2.27
N GLN A 197 -13.25 -32.96 -1.25
CA GLN A 197 -14.56 -33.62 -1.20
C GLN A 197 -15.63 -32.58 -0.82
N HIS A 198 -15.92 -31.67 -1.74
CA HIS A 198 -16.59 -30.40 -1.43
C HIS A 198 -18.02 -30.53 -0.91
N ASN A 199 -18.70 -31.66 -1.14
CA ASN A 199 -20.05 -31.91 -0.62
C ASN A 199 -20.06 -32.54 0.79
N HIS A 200 -18.89 -32.80 1.39
CA HIS A 200 -18.83 -33.33 2.74
C HIS A 200 -19.19 -32.24 3.78
N PRO A 201 -20.04 -32.52 4.80
CA PRO A 201 -20.48 -31.52 5.78
C PRO A 201 -19.36 -30.72 6.46
N GLU A 202 -18.28 -31.39 6.90
CA GLU A 202 -17.10 -30.71 7.47
C GLU A 202 -16.45 -29.73 6.49
N VAL A 203 -16.30 -30.13 5.21
CA VAL A 203 -15.68 -29.28 4.19
C VAL A 203 -16.60 -28.10 3.88
N ILE A 204 -17.90 -28.33 3.75
CA ILE A 204 -18.91 -27.26 3.58
C ILE A 204 -18.78 -26.24 4.70
N LYS A 205 -18.71 -26.69 5.96
CA LYS A 205 -18.61 -25.80 7.12
C LYS A 205 -17.37 -24.92 7.08
N VAL A 206 -16.20 -25.50 6.82
CA VAL A 206 -14.93 -24.77 6.74
C VAL A 206 -14.92 -23.81 5.54
N MET A 207 -15.46 -24.24 4.41
CA MET A 207 -15.55 -23.42 3.20
C MET A 207 -16.51 -22.23 3.35
N GLU A 208 -17.66 -22.43 4.01
CA GLU A 208 -18.60 -21.35 4.30
C GLU A 208 -18.04 -20.39 5.36
N ASP A 209 -17.39 -20.88 6.40
CA ASP A 209 -16.70 -20.02 7.38
C ASP A 209 -15.56 -19.22 6.71
N TRP A 210 -14.83 -19.83 5.77
CA TRP A 210 -13.76 -19.15 5.04
C TRP A 210 -14.30 -18.10 4.07
N TRP A 211 -15.44 -18.38 3.43
CA TRP A 211 -16.18 -17.38 2.65
C TRP A 211 -16.62 -16.22 3.53
N ASP A 212 -17.19 -16.51 4.70
CA ASP A 212 -17.63 -15.49 5.67
C ASP A 212 -16.47 -14.59 6.11
N GLU A 213 -15.28 -15.13 6.37
CA GLU A 213 -14.09 -14.33 6.71
C GLU A 213 -13.60 -13.48 5.52
N ASN A 214 -13.64 -14.01 4.29
CA ASN A 214 -13.28 -13.25 3.07
C ASN A 214 -14.24 -12.07 2.82
N ILE A 215 -15.53 -12.27 3.09
CA ILE A 215 -16.57 -11.24 2.98
C ILE A 215 -16.43 -10.23 4.12
N LYS A 216 -16.31 -10.72 5.36
CA LYS A 216 -16.25 -9.88 6.57
C LYS A 216 -15.00 -9.03 6.63
N TYR A 217 -13.86 -9.55 6.19
CA TYR A 217 -12.57 -8.86 6.23
C TYR A 217 -11.96 -8.70 4.83
N THR A 218 -10.80 -9.32 4.57
CA THR A 218 -10.07 -9.17 3.32
C THR A 218 -10.13 -10.42 2.47
N ASN A 219 -9.99 -10.24 1.15
CA ASN A 219 -9.87 -11.33 0.20
C ASN A 219 -8.44 -11.89 0.14
N GLN A 220 -7.65 -11.80 1.21
CA GLN A 220 -6.34 -12.46 1.29
C GLN A 220 -6.49 -13.85 1.93
N ASP A 221 -6.39 -14.89 1.10
CA ASP A 221 -6.71 -16.28 1.45
C ASP A 221 -5.85 -16.81 2.62
N GLN A 222 -4.56 -16.44 2.61
CA GLN A 222 -3.57 -16.91 3.57
C GLN A 222 -3.78 -16.33 4.98
N LEU A 223 -4.58 -15.25 5.15
CA LEU A 223 -4.89 -14.73 6.48
C LEU A 223 -5.99 -15.54 7.16
N SER A 224 -7.04 -15.90 6.42
CA SER A 224 -8.28 -16.45 6.99
C SER A 224 -8.34 -17.98 7.02
N PHE A 225 -7.75 -18.68 6.05
CA PHE A 225 -7.90 -20.14 5.96
C PHE A 225 -7.41 -20.87 7.21
N ALA A 226 -6.17 -20.61 7.62
CA ALA A 226 -5.56 -21.28 8.77
C ALA A 226 -6.32 -21.01 10.07
N TYR A 227 -6.86 -19.80 10.22
CA TYR A 227 -7.72 -19.43 11.34
C TYR A 227 -9.04 -20.22 11.35
N VAL A 228 -9.70 -20.33 10.20
CA VAL A 228 -10.97 -21.07 10.08
C VAL A 228 -10.77 -22.57 10.30
N SER A 229 -9.67 -23.13 9.78
CA SER A 229 -9.27 -24.51 10.05
C SER A 229 -9.08 -24.75 11.55
N TRP A 230 -8.33 -23.88 12.22
CA TRP A 230 -8.11 -23.99 13.67
C TRP A 230 -9.40 -23.92 14.48
N LYS A 231 -10.32 -23.02 14.10
CA LYS A 231 -11.61 -22.85 14.78
C LYS A 231 -12.51 -24.08 14.64
N ASN A 232 -12.38 -24.82 13.54
CA ASN A 232 -13.19 -26.00 13.23
C ASN A 232 -12.44 -27.33 13.47
N ASP A 233 -11.24 -27.30 14.07
CA ASP A 233 -10.38 -28.48 14.25
C ASP A 233 -10.18 -29.27 12.95
N PHE A 234 -10.02 -28.54 11.84
CA PHE A 234 -9.97 -29.10 10.50
C PHE A 234 -8.55 -29.10 9.94
N HIS A 235 -8.06 -30.31 9.67
CA HIS A 235 -6.68 -30.55 9.23
C HIS A 235 -6.65 -31.14 7.82
N PRO A 236 -6.39 -30.34 6.77
CA PRO A 236 -6.26 -30.87 5.41
C PRO A 236 -4.95 -31.65 5.25
N SER A 237 -4.94 -32.59 4.29
CA SER A 237 -3.70 -33.11 3.75
C SER A 237 -2.87 -31.98 3.13
N VAL A 238 -1.56 -32.17 3.11
CA VAL A 238 -0.63 -31.18 2.59
C VAL A 238 0.30 -31.82 1.57
N SER A 239 0.48 -31.15 0.43
CA SER A 239 1.52 -31.51 -0.52
C SER A 239 2.74 -30.63 -0.36
N HIS A 240 3.90 -31.25 -0.54
CA HIS A 240 5.19 -30.60 -0.56
C HIS A 240 5.62 -30.37 -2.02
N ILE A 241 4.81 -29.59 -2.75
CA ILE A 241 5.07 -29.27 -4.15
C ILE A 241 5.42 -27.80 -4.31
N TYR A 242 6.36 -27.51 -5.19
CA TYR A 242 6.60 -26.13 -5.59
C TYR A 242 5.39 -25.63 -6.37
N TYR A 243 4.67 -24.68 -5.77
CA TYR A 243 3.35 -24.27 -6.27
C TYR A 243 3.41 -23.59 -7.64
N TRP A 244 4.46 -22.81 -7.91
CA TRP A 244 4.52 -21.93 -9.08
C TRP A 244 4.79 -22.66 -10.40
N ASP A 245 5.55 -23.75 -10.35
CA ASP A 245 5.80 -24.64 -11.47
C ASP A 245 6.19 -26.03 -10.94
N ASN A 246 5.61 -27.07 -11.53
CA ASN A 246 5.83 -28.46 -11.18
C ASN A 246 5.37 -29.38 -12.32
N GLU A 247 5.46 -30.69 -12.08
CA GLU A 247 5.10 -31.73 -13.05
C GLU A 247 3.59 -31.76 -13.41
N TYR A 248 2.72 -31.17 -12.59
CA TYR A 248 1.26 -31.18 -12.81
C TYR A 248 0.71 -29.87 -13.34
N TRP A 249 1.28 -28.73 -12.94
CA TRP A 249 0.90 -27.42 -13.43
C TRP A 249 2.05 -26.42 -13.38
N ALA A 250 1.99 -25.39 -14.22
CA ALA A 250 2.93 -24.27 -14.18
C ALA A 250 2.26 -22.95 -14.50
N LYS A 251 2.80 -21.87 -13.93
CA LYS A 251 2.41 -20.52 -14.29
C LYS A 251 3.02 -20.17 -15.64
N GLU A 252 2.19 -19.86 -16.62
CA GLU A 252 2.66 -19.50 -17.97
C GLU A 252 3.26 -18.08 -17.94
N SER A 253 4.44 -17.90 -18.56
CA SER A 253 5.11 -16.60 -18.74
C SER A 253 4.41 -15.77 -19.83
N GLY A 254 3.15 -15.44 -19.60
CA GLY A 254 2.40 -14.45 -20.38
C GLY A 254 2.47 -13.08 -19.72
N ASP A 255 2.40 -12.02 -20.53
CA ASP A 255 2.35 -10.63 -20.08
C ASP A 255 1.28 -10.46 -18.99
N TYR A 256 1.75 -10.39 -17.75
CA TYR A 256 0.93 -10.14 -16.59
C TYR A 256 0.45 -8.69 -16.69
N HIS A 257 -0.68 -8.46 -17.37
CA HIS A 257 -1.32 -7.16 -17.46
C HIS A 257 -2.01 -6.78 -16.14
N HIS A 258 -1.25 -6.68 -15.03
CA HIS A 258 -1.61 -5.70 -13.99
C HIS A 258 -1.23 -4.30 -14.48
N LYS A 259 -1.86 -3.87 -15.58
CA LYS A 259 -2.26 -2.47 -15.71
C LYS A 259 -3.67 -2.32 -15.16
N ILE A 260 -3.88 -2.81 -13.94
CA ILE A 260 -4.96 -2.31 -13.10
C ILE A 260 -4.27 -1.44 -12.06
N VAL A 261 -4.21 -0.15 -12.38
CA VAL A 261 -3.97 0.89 -11.37
C VAL A 261 -5.25 0.92 -10.52
N LEU A 262 -5.31 0.11 -9.45
CA LEU A 262 -6.30 0.33 -8.41
C LEU A 262 -5.86 1.57 -7.65
N THR A 263 -6.52 2.70 -7.92
CA THR A 263 -6.22 3.99 -7.27
C THR A 263 -6.68 4.07 -5.82
N THR A 264 -7.27 3.01 -5.25
CA THR A 264 -7.68 2.91 -3.84
C THR A 264 -8.06 1.45 -3.49
N PRO A 265 -8.01 1.01 -2.21
CA PRO A 265 -8.44 -0.32 -1.79
C PRO A 265 -9.97 -0.39 -1.68
N ILE A 266 -10.64 -0.32 -2.83
CA ILE A 266 -12.09 -0.45 -2.92
C ILE A 266 -12.43 -1.91 -3.25
N THR A 267 -13.09 -2.57 -2.31
CA THR A 267 -13.58 -3.95 -2.38
C THR A 267 -15.03 -4.08 -2.88
N SER A 268 -15.74 -2.98 -3.11
CA SER A 268 -17.15 -2.98 -3.54
C SER A 268 -17.45 -2.11 -4.76
N ASP A 269 -16.49 -1.87 -5.66
CA ASP A 269 -16.69 -0.99 -6.85
C ASP A 269 -17.95 -1.34 -7.66
N ASN A 270 -18.19 -2.64 -7.89
CA ASN A 270 -19.38 -3.14 -8.58
C ASN A 270 -20.67 -2.88 -7.79
N LEU A 271 -20.63 -3.03 -6.46
CA LEU A 271 -21.73 -2.69 -5.57
C LEU A 271 -22.04 -1.20 -5.61
N ARG A 272 -21.02 -0.34 -5.58
CA ARG A 272 -21.19 1.12 -5.67
C ARG A 272 -21.77 1.55 -7.01
N ALA A 273 -21.34 0.93 -8.11
CA ALA A 273 -21.89 1.19 -9.44
C ALA A 273 -23.37 0.77 -9.53
N LYS A 274 -23.71 -0.43 -9.05
CA LYS A 274 -25.10 -0.91 -8.98
C LYS A 274 -25.96 0.01 -8.11
N ILE A 275 -25.51 0.33 -6.90
CA ILE A 275 -26.20 1.27 -6.01
C ILE A 275 -26.32 2.63 -6.69
N GLY A 276 -25.27 3.15 -7.34
CA GLY A 276 -25.32 4.42 -8.06
C GLY A 276 -26.41 4.47 -9.12
N VAL A 277 -26.52 3.41 -9.94
CA VAL A 277 -27.55 3.29 -10.98
C VAL A 277 -28.96 3.10 -10.38
N GLU A 278 -29.11 2.29 -9.35
CA GLU A 278 -30.40 2.12 -8.65
C GLU A 278 -30.84 3.44 -8.01
N VAL A 279 -29.92 4.10 -7.31
CA VAL A 279 -30.08 5.43 -6.74
C VAL A 279 -30.51 6.39 -7.86
N GLU A 280 -29.85 6.51 -9.00
CA GLU A 280 -30.25 7.46 -10.04
C GLU A 280 -31.70 7.26 -10.55
N ASN A 281 -32.26 6.06 -10.45
CA ASN A 281 -33.60 5.70 -10.93
C ASN A 281 -34.69 5.62 -9.85
N MET A 282 -34.36 5.83 -8.57
CA MET A 282 -35.30 5.71 -7.45
C MET A 282 -36.12 6.99 -7.19
N GLU A 283 -37.43 6.81 -6.94
CA GLU A 283 -38.35 7.83 -6.45
C GLU A 283 -38.32 7.94 -4.90
N LEU A 284 -39.02 8.94 -4.37
CA LEU A 284 -39.08 9.20 -2.93
C LEU A 284 -39.84 8.07 -2.20
N GLY A 285 -39.13 7.26 -1.41
CA GLY A 285 -39.69 6.15 -0.62
C GLY A 285 -39.16 4.76 -0.98
N ASP A 286 -38.37 4.67 -2.05
CA ASP A 286 -37.78 3.40 -2.49
C ASP A 286 -36.66 2.93 -1.55
N THR A 287 -36.56 1.61 -1.38
CA THR A 287 -35.56 0.93 -0.54
C THR A 287 -34.69 0.03 -1.41
N ILE A 288 -33.37 0.06 -1.22
CA ILE A 288 -32.41 -0.92 -1.74
C ILE A 288 -32.18 -1.98 -0.66
N GLU A 289 -32.67 -3.19 -0.82
CA GLU A 289 -32.29 -4.26 0.13
C GLU A 289 -30.83 -4.66 -0.14
N LEU A 290 -29.95 -4.51 0.86
CA LEU A 290 -28.62 -5.10 0.80
C LEU A 290 -28.58 -6.37 1.66
N SER A 291 -28.04 -7.42 1.06
CA SER A 291 -27.60 -8.61 1.76
C SER A 291 -26.52 -8.29 2.81
N ARG A 292 -26.34 -9.21 3.76
CA ARG A 292 -25.29 -9.14 4.76
C ARG A 292 -23.89 -9.05 4.13
N GLU A 293 -23.69 -9.71 3.00
CA GLU A 293 -22.42 -9.74 2.26
C GLU A 293 -22.11 -8.36 1.65
N GLU A 294 -23.09 -7.76 0.96
CA GLU A 294 -22.99 -6.41 0.40
C GLU A 294 -22.62 -5.36 1.45
N LEU A 295 -23.17 -5.50 2.66
CA LEU A 295 -22.90 -4.55 3.72
C LEU A 295 -21.49 -4.70 4.31
N TYR A 296 -20.98 -5.92 4.48
CA TYR A 296 -19.58 -6.10 4.89
C TYR A 296 -18.62 -5.48 3.87
N LEU A 297 -18.90 -5.62 2.57
CA LEU A 297 -18.08 -5.02 1.52
C LEU A 297 -18.11 -3.48 1.59
N LEU A 298 -19.28 -2.89 1.80
CA LEU A 298 -19.42 -1.45 1.99
C LEU A 298 -18.68 -0.96 3.26
N VAL A 299 -18.74 -1.73 4.35
CA VAL A 299 -18.03 -1.41 5.60
C VAL A 299 -16.52 -1.54 5.42
N ASN A 300 -16.05 -2.56 4.72
CA ASN A 300 -14.63 -2.77 4.45
C ASN A 300 -14.07 -1.70 3.52
N ASP A 301 -14.86 -1.28 2.55
CA ASP A 301 -14.61 -0.10 1.74
C ASP A 301 -14.51 1.17 2.57
N VAL A 302 -15.45 1.37 3.49
CA VAL A 302 -15.45 2.51 4.40
C VAL A 302 -14.27 2.46 5.35
N LYS A 303 -13.87 1.29 5.85
CA LYS A 303 -12.70 1.09 6.72
C LYS A 303 -11.38 1.23 5.95
N GLY A 304 -11.33 0.68 4.74
CA GLY A 304 -10.24 0.86 3.79
C GLY A 304 -10.09 2.33 3.46
N MET A 305 -11.18 3.00 3.12
CA MET A 305 -11.20 4.45 2.97
C MET A 305 -10.86 5.15 4.27
N ALA A 306 -11.38 4.77 5.45
CA ALA A 306 -11.13 5.44 6.74
C ALA A 306 -9.69 5.29 7.24
N GLY A 307 -9.00 4.20 6.88
CA GLY A 307 -7.56 4.05 7.06
C GLY A 307 -6.74 4.99 6.14
N TYR A 308 -7.34 5.43 5.04
CA TYR A 308 -6.82 6.45 4.12
C TYR A 308 -7.44 7.86 4.36
N ARG A 309 -8.55 7.96 5.10
CA ARG A 309 -9.47 9.10 5.31
C ARG A 309 -9.80 9.23 6.81
N ILE A 310 -8.80 9.47 7.63
CA ILE A 310 -9.00 9.96 9.01
C ILE A 310 -9.22 11.50 8.96
N ASP A 311 -10.15 11.96 8.13
CA ASP A 311 -10.40 13.37 7.83
C ASP A 311 -11.88 13.77 8.01
N THR A 312 -12.71 12.91 8.62
CA THR A 312 -14.00 13.33 9.20
C THR A 312 -14.34 12.55 10.47
N ALA A 313 -13.67 12.93 11.55
CA ALA A 313 -14.18 13.11 12.91
C ALA A 313 -15.59 12.59 13.31
N GLY A 314 -16.63 12.93 12.54
CA GLY A 314 -18.01 12.46 12.75
C GLY A 314 -18.24 11.03 12.26
N ARG A 315 -18.06 10.78 10.96
CA ARG A 315 -18.51 9.56 10.27
C ARG A 315 -17.97 8.25 10.86
N ILE A 316 -16.71 8.21 11.29
CA ILE A 316 -16.10 7.00 11.87
C ILE A 316 -16.77 6.60 13.19
N GLY A 317 -17.21 7.56 14.01
CA GLY A 317 -17.92 7.26 15.27
C GLY A 317 -19.33 6.71 15.08
N PHE A 318 -19.96 7.06 13.96
CA PHE A 318 -21.28 6.60 13.58
C PHE A 318 -21.19 5.23 12.93
N LEU A 319 -20.28 5.05 11.98
CA LEU A 319 -20.06 3.76 11.34
C LEU A 319 -19.60 2.69 12.33
N GLN A 320 -18.84 3.06 13.37
CA GLN A 320 -18.37 2.13 14.40
C GLN A 320 -19.43 1.85 15.50
N ASN A 321 -20.42 2.73 15.68
CA ASN A 321 -21.58 2.49 16.53
C ASN A 321 -22.69 1.73 15.79
N GLU A 322 -22.99 2.14 14.55
CA GLU A 322 -23.82 1.39 13.60
C GLU A 322 -23.25 -0.02 13.50
N TYR A 323 -21.95 -0.22 13.30
CA TYR A 323 -21.29 -1.54 13.35
C TYR A 323 -21.63 -2.36 14.61
N ASN A 324 -21.65 -1.74 15.79
CA ASN A 324 -21.93 -2.43 17.05
C ASN A 324 -23.43 -2.70 17.28
N GLU A 325 -24.34 -1.88 16.75
CA GLU A 325 -25.79 -2.15 16.73
C GLU A 325 -26.19 -3.11 15.58
N PHE A 326 -25.45 -3.06 14.47
CA PHE A 326 -25.62 -3.79 13.21
C PHE A 326 -25.25 -5.27 13.31
N ILE A 327 -24.11 -5.59 13.96
CA ILE A 327 -23.69 -6.99 14.23
C ILE A 327 -24.73 -7.74 15.08
N ASN A 328 -25.59 -7.01 15.80
CA ASN A 328 -26.60 -7.56 16.70
C ASN A 328 -28.03 -7.62 16.11
N SER A 329 -28.23 -7.30 14.82
CA SER A 329 -29.55 -7.26 14.16
C SER A 329 -29.75 -8.38 13.12
N ASN A 330 -30.98 -8.90 12.99
CA ASN A 330 -31.33 -10.10 12.21
C ASN A 330 -31.94 -9.85 10.81
N SER A 331 -32.03 -8.61 10.31
CA SER A 331 -32.47 -8.29 8.92
C SER A 331 -32.22 -6.81 8.57
N LEU A 332 -31.79 -6.46 7.34
CA LEU A 332 -31.61 -5.06 6.92
C LEU A 332 -32.05 -4.74 5.48
N LYS A 333 -32.65 -3.55 5.31
CA LYS A 333 -32.95 -2.87 4.04
C LYS A 333 -32.21 -1.52 4.05
N LEU A 334 -31.55 -1.13 2.96
CA LEU A 334 -31.05 0.24 2.77
C LEU A 334 -32.11 1.10 2.08
N THR A 335 -32.07 2.40 2.32
CA THR A 335 -32.86 3.42 1.63
C THR A 335 -31.90 4.48 1.10
N LYS A 336 -32.31 5.17 0.03
CA LYS A 336 -31.47 6.14 -0.71
C LYS A 336 -30.91 7.28 0.15
N PRO A 337 -31.45 7.50 1.37
CA PRO A 337 -30.63 7.94 2.49
C PRO A 337 -30.79 6.98 3.68
N LEU A 338 -29.67 6.74 4.38
CA LEU A 338 -29.68 6.60 5.83
C LEU A 338 -30.64 7.61 6.44
N ARG A 339 -31.40 7.17 7.44
CA ARG A 339 -32.48 7.88 8.17
C ARG A 339 -33.83 7.74 7.45
N VAL A 340 -34.91 7.46 8.14
CA VAL A 340 -35.24 8.01 9.44
C VAL A 340 -36.09 7.02 10.21
N ALA A 341 -35.97 7.06 11.54
CA ALA A 341 -37.10 6.96 12.45
C ALA A 341 -38.49 7.00 11.75
N GLY A 342 -38.91 5.83 11.27
CA GLY A 342 -40.15 5.63 10.53
C GLY A 342 -40.95 4.44 11.05
N ASP A 343 -40.33 3.60 11.90
CA ASP A 343 -41.00 2.46 12.53
C ASP A 343 -41.61 2.78 13.91
N TYR A 344 -41.38 3.98 14.46
CA TYR A 344 -42.13 4.43 15.64
C TYR A 344 -43.56 4.91 15.28
N ALA A 345 -43.77 5.36 14.04
CA ALA A 345 -45.08 5.81 13.55
C ALA A 345 -45.99 4.65 13.09
N ARG A 346 -45.46 3.43 12.93
CA ARG A 346 -46.24 2.26 12.49
C ARG A 346 -46.71 1.34 13.64
N ARG A 347 -46.20 1.55 14.86
CA ARG A 347 -46.65 0.84 16.08
C ARG A 347 -47.78 1.52 16.87
N PHE A 348 -48.31 2.66 16.42
CA PHE A 348 -49.48 3.30 17.06
C PHE A 348 -50.63 3.55 16.07
N LYS A 349 -51.18 2.46 15.52
CA LYS A 349 -52.54 2.47 14.96
C LYS A 349 -53.30 1.21 15.36
N ASN A 350 -53.48 1.04 16.66
CA ASN A 350 -54.72 0.57 17.28
C ASN A 350 -54.52 0.58 18.81
N ASN A 351 -54.62 1.77 19.40
CA ASN A 351 -55.30 1.85 20.68
C ASN A 351 -55.90 3.24 20.85
N HIS A 352 -57.23 3.25 20.98
CA HIS A 352 -58.03 4.38 21.42
C HIS A 352 -57.36 5.07 22.61
N TYR A 353 -56.91 6.31 22.48
CA TYR A 353 -56.93 7.30 23.57
C TYR A 353 -56.59 8.70 23.02
N PHE A 354 -57.54 9.29 22.28
CA PHE A 354 -57.72 10.74 22.34
C PHE A 354 -58.90 11.00 23.26
N LYS A 355 -58.60 11.51 24.46
CA LYS A 355 -59.50 12.39 25.22
C LYS A 355 -58.75 12.97 26.42
N SER A 356 -58.15 14.15 26.23
CA SER A 356 -58.47 15.31 27.06
C SER A 356 -57.70 16.52 26.56
N ALA A 357 -58.45 17.61 26.42
CA ALA A 357 -57.97 18.95 26.13
C ALA A 357 -57.19 19.58 27.30
N LYS A 358 -56.61 20.75 26.97
CA LYS A 358 -56.20 21.90 27.79
C LYS A 358 -54.73 22.01 28.24
N ASN A 359 -54.15 23.11 27.76
CA ASN A 359 -53.12 23.99 28.35
C ASN A 359 -51.64 23.70 28.07
N SER A 360 -51.01 24.55 27.23
CA SER A 360 -49.63 25.06 27.45
C SER A 360 -49.34 26.23 26.50
N LYS A 361 -49.48 27.49 26.95
CA LYS A 361 -48.36 28.42 27.21
C LYS A 361 -47.23 28.37 26.16
N ILE A 362 -47.28 29.29 25.19
CA ILE A 362 -46.14 29.67 24.35
C ILE A 362 -45.04 30.22 25.26
N ASN A 363 -43.88 29.57 25.29
CA ASN A 363 -42.72 30.03 26.06
C ASN A 363 -41.86 30.92 25.17
N VAL A 364 -42.31 32.18 24.97
CA VAL A 364 -41.72 33.18 24.05
C VAL A 364 -40.20 33.33 24.21
N THR A 365 -39.68 33.13 25.43
CA THR A 365 -38.25 33.21 25.72
C THR A 365 -37.43 32.13 25.01
N GLN A 366 -37.96 30.91 24.90
CA GLN A 366 -37.24 29.76 24.34
C GLN A 366 -37.18 29.81 22.80
N GLU A 367 -38.27 30.17 22.13
CA GLU A 367 -38.29 30.35 20.67
C GLU A 367 -37.37 31.51 20.24
N LEU A 368 -37.25 32.55 21.06
CA LEU A 368 -36.31 33.65 20.83
C LEU A 368 -34.85 33.21 20.99
N GLU A 369 -34.55 32.33 21.96
CA GLU A 369 -33.21 31.73 22.12
C GLU A 369 -32.86 30.83 20.92
N GLU A 370 -33.80 30.02 20.45
CA GLU A 370 -33.64 29.16 19.26
C GLU A 370 -33.44 29.97 17.99
N TYR A 371 -34.24 31.01 17.78
CA TYR A 371 -34.10 31.94 16.67
C TYR A 371 -32.71 32.59 16.65
N ASN A 372 -32.27 33.11 17.79
CA ASN A 372 -30.98 33.74 17.91
C ASN A 372 -29.83 32.74 17.69
N ALA A 373 -29.94 31.51 18.20
CA ALA A 373 -28.92 30.50 18.02
C ALA A 373 -28.81 30.02 16.56
N LEU A 374 -29.94 29.70 15.91
CA LEU A 374 -29.96 29.31 14.49
C LEU A 374 -29.38 30.41 13.60
N LYS A 375 -29.76 31.66 13.86
CA LYS A 375 -29.27 32.82 13.10
C LYS A 375 -27.78 33.07 13.31
N LYS A 376 -27.29 32.95 14.54
CA LYS A 376 -25.88 33.21 14.84
C LYS A 376 -24.95 32.09 14.42
N LEU A 377 -25.39 30.84 14.56
CA LEU A 377 -24.63 29.68 14.07
C LEU A 377 -24.61 29.60 12.56
N ASP A 378 -25.58 30.24 11.88
CA ASP A 378 -25.74 30.23 10.43
C ASP A 378 -26.01 28.82 9.90
N LEU A 379 -26.83 28.06 10.63
CA LEU A 379 -27.15 26.67 10.29
C LEU A 379 -28.19 26.54 9.18
N ILE A 380 -28.91 27.62 8.86
CA ILE A 380 -29.95 27.64 7.84
C ILE A 380 -29.55 28.65 6.77
N ASN A 381 -29.28 28.15 5.57
CA ASN A 381 -29.11 28.97 4.38
C ASN A 381 -30.47 29.58 4.02
N GLU A 382 -30.67 30.84 4.41
CA GLU A 382 -31.92 31.57 4.24
C GLU A 382 -32.35 31.65 2.75
N ALA A 383 -31.39 31.75 1.82
CA ALA A 383 -31.70 31.81 0.39
C ALA A 383 -32.24 30.48 -0.15
N GLN A 384 -31.61 29.36 0.21
CA GLN A 384 -32.08 28.02 -0.15
C GLN A 384 -33.42 27.71 0.52
N TYR A 385 -33.60 28.12 1.79
CA TYR A 385 -34.86 27.95 2.49
C TYR A 385 -36.00 28.72 1.83
N SER A 386 -35.78 29.99 1.45
CA SER A 386 -36.78 30.83 0.77
C SER A 386 -37.19 30.32 -0.61
N GLN A 387 -36.33 29.55 -1.29
CA GLN A 387 -36.67 28.91 -2.57
C GLN A 387 -37.72 27.79 -2.38
N ILE A 388 -37.71 27.13 -1.23
CA ILE A 388 -38.63 26.04 -0.89
C ILE A 388 -39.89 26.59 -0.21
N HIS A 389 -39.71 27.57 0.68
CA HIS A 389 -40.78 28.20 1.45
C HIS A 389 -40.78 29.71 1.23
N PRO A 390 -41.65 30.24 0.34
CA PRO A 390 -41.81 31.68 0.18
C PRO A 390 -42.28 32.32 1.51
N CYS A 391 -41.36 32.98 2.22
CA CYS A 391 -41.62 33.58 3.52
C CYS A 391 -40.76 34.82 3.77
N LEU A 392 -41.21 35.69 4.67
CA LEU A 392 -40.52 36.94 5.03
C LEU A 392 -39.31 36.73 5.96
N ASN A 393 -39.32 35.67 6.77
CA ASN A 393 -38.25 35.37 7.71
C ASN A 393 -38.02 33.84 7.76
N PRO A 394 -37.02 33.33 7.01
CA PRO A 394 -36.73 31.90 6.89
C PRO A 394 -36.54 31.18 8.22
N ILE A 395 -35.78 31.76 9.14
CA ILE A 395 -35.47 31.11 10.43
C ILE A 395 -36.71 31.03 11.32
N LEU A 396 -37.51 32.10 11.37
CA LEU A 396 -38.75 32.09 12.14
C LEU A 396 -39.77 31.11 11.54
N HIS A 397 -39.90 31.12 10.21
CA HIS A 397 -40.78 30.18 9.50
C HIS A 397 -40.32 28.73 9.69
N PHE A 398 -39.01 28.48 9.73
CA PHE A 398 -38.47 27.18 10.09
C PHE A 398 -38.90 26.78 11.51
N ILE A 399 -38.69 27.60 12.53
CA ILE A 399 -39.07 27.26 13.92
C ILE A 399 -40.58 26.97 14.01
N GLU A 400 -41.42 27.83 13.43
CA GLU A 400 -42.88 27.71 13.55
C GLU A 400 -43.45 26.54 12.75
N LYS A 401 -42.92 26.31 11.55
CA LYS A 401 -43.51 25.44 10.53
C LYS A 401 -42.52 24.43 9.96
N GLY A 402 -41.40 24.87 9.38
CA GLY A 402 -40.45 23.98 8.70
C GLY A 402 -39.87 22.85 9.57
N SER A 403 -39.60 23.13 10.84
CA SER A 403 -39.12 22.16 11.83
C SER A 403 -40.11 21.01 12.03
N LYS A 404 -41.41 21.29 11.89
CA LYS A 404 -42.53 20.34 12.08
C LYS A 404 -42.97 19.67 10.77
N THR A 405 -42.85 20.36 9.64
CA THR A 405 -43.42 19.93 8.36
C THR A 405 -42.40 19.38 7.38
N ASP A 406 -41.17 19.89 7.41
CA ASP A 406 -40.18 19.54 6.38
C ASP A 406 -39.54 18.20 6.68
N SER A 407 -39.41 17.40 5.63
CA SER A 407 -38.66 16.16 5.68
C SER A 407 -37.17 16.43 5.95
N ILE A 408 -36.46 15.40 6.37
CA ILE A 408 -35.00 15.49 6.55
C ILE A 408 -34.30 15.80 5.23
N ASP A 409 -34.78 15.24 4.12
CA ASP A 409 -34.20 15.44 2.79
C ASP A 409 -34.41 16.87 2.29
N ASP A 410 -35.52 17.52 2.67
CA ASP A 410 -35.72 18.93 2.42
C ASP A 410 -34.80 19.79 3.28
N LYS A 411 -34.63 19.43 4.56
CA LYS A 411 -33.73 20.12 5.48
C LYS A 411 -32.29 20.13 5.00
N ILE A 412 -31.77 19.05 4.44
CA ILE A 412 -30.37 18.99 3.96
C ILE A 412 -30.08 19.93 2.79
N LYS A 413 -31.11 20.37 2.06
CA LYS A 413 -30.96 21.35 0.96
C LYS A 413 -30.65 22.76 1.47
N TYR A 414 -30.99 23.07 2.73
CA TYR A 414 -30.83 24.39 3.31
C TYR A 414 -30.11 24.41 4.67
N VAL A 415 -29.88 23.25 5.28
CA VAL A 415 -29.11 23.13 6.52
C VAL A 415 -27.64 23.00 6.17
N ASP A 416 -26.80 23.78 6.85
CA ASP A 416 -25.36 23.78 6.62
C ASP A 416 -24.74 22.40 6.89
N SER A 417 -23.97 21.90 5.93
CA SER A 417 -23.36 20.57 5.97
C SER A 417 -22.37 20.34 7.11
N ILE A 418 -21.85 21.41 7.74
CA ILE A 418 -21.01 21.28 8.94
C ILE A 418 -21.80 20.64 10.08
N PHE A 419 -23.09 20.94 10.19
CA PHE A 419 -23.97 20.21 11.08
C PHE A 419 -24.46 18.94 10.36
N ASP A 420 -23.68 17.87 10.48
CA ASP A 420 -24.08 16.56 9.97
C ASP A 420 -25.32 16.07 10.71
N MET A 421 -26.46 16.37 10.10
CA MET A 421 -27.77 16.15 10.66
C MET A 421 -27.96 14.64 10.86
N TYR A 422 -27.59 13.82 9.86
CA TYR A 422 -27.73 12.36 9.91
C TYR A 422 -26.94 11.76 11.07
N TYR A 423 -25.68 12.15 11.19
CA TYR A 423 -24.81 11.78 12.30
C TYR A 423 -25.36 12.18 13.67
N TYR A 424 -25.97 13.37 13.77
CA TYR A 424 -26.55 13.82 15.02
C TYR A 424 -27.74 12.95 15.45
N MET A 425 -28.62 12.58 14.52
CA MET A 425 -29.80 11.77 14.81
C MET A 425 -29.49 10.31 15.09
N SER A 426 -28.49 9.73 14.42
CA SER A 426 -28.11 8.34 14.66
C SER A 426 -27.53 8.09 16.05
N LEU A 427 -27.10 9.15 16.75
CA LEU A 427 -26.40 9.03 18.02
C LEU A 427 -27.23 9.46 19.23
N ASN A 428 -28.41 10.05 19.01
CA ASN A 428 -29.22 10.64 20.05
C ASN A 428 -30.69 10.30 19.80
N ASP A 429 -31.37 9.80 20.83
CA ASP A 429 -32.82 9.69 20.81
C ASP A 429 -33.42 11.10 20.92
N ILE A 430 -33.91 11.63 19.79
CA ILE A 430 -34.46 12.98 19.69
C ILE A 430 -35.99 12.99 19.78
N GLY A 431 -36.64 11.83 19.89
CA GLY A 431 -38.09 11.69 19.83
C GLY A 431 -38.71 12.33 18.58
N ASP A 432 -39.80 13.06 18.77
CA ASP A 432 -40.51 13.81 17.71
C ASP A 432 -39.97 15.24 17.51
N GLU A 433 -38.84 15.60 18.14
CA GLU A 433 -38.26 16.94 17.99
C GLU A 433 -37.43 17.07 16.71
N ASP A 434 -37.37 18.28 16.16
CA ASP A 434 -36.47 18.58 15.04
C ASP A 434 -34.99 18.44 15.46
N PRO A 435 -34.09 17.90 14.61
CA PRO A 435 -32.70 17.64 14.99
C PRO A 435 -31.92 18.89 15.39
N LEU A 436 -32.13 20.02 14.69
CA LEU A 436 -31.46 21.27 15.03
C LEU A 436 -32.02 21.80 16.35
N LEU A 437 -33.35 21.84 16.51
CA LEU A 437 -33.95 22.34 17.75
C LEU A 437 -33.59 21.45 18.94
N HIS A 438 -33.59 20.12 18.77
CA HIS A 438 -33.15 19.18 19.79
C HIS A 438 -31.68 19.40 20.19
N TYR A 439 -30.81 19.65 19.20
CA TYR A 439 -29.41 20.01 19.47
C TYR A 439 -29.29 21.31 20.27
N LEU A 440 -29.97 22.37 19.86
CA LEU A 440 -29.90 23.66 20.54
C LEU A 440 -30.43 23.59 21.97
N ARG A 441 -31.54 22.90 22.18
CA ARG A 441 -32.20 22.77 23.50
C ARG A 441 -31.43 21.88 24.46
N ARG A 442 -30.90 20.76 23.97
CA ARG A 442 -30.38 19.67 24.80
C ARG A 442 -28.96 19.27 24.39
N GLY A 443 -28.76 18.96 23.11
CA GLY A 443 -27.51 18.38 22.62
C GLY A 443 -26.26 19.19 22.90
N TYR A 444 -26.36 20.51 22.75
CA TYR A 444 -25.28 21.43 23.05
C TYR A 444 -24.93 21.43 24.55
N LYS A 445 -25.93 21.61 25.42
CA LYS A 445 -25.75 21.71 26.89
C LYS A 445 -25.17 20.43 27.49
N PHE A 446 -25.61 19.27 27.01
CA PHE A 446 -25.12 17.97 27.48
C PHE A 446 -23.84 17.50 26.79
N LYS A 447 -23.26 18.32 25.90
CA LYS A 447 -22.10 17.96 25.07
C LYS A 447 -22.24 16.56 24.46
N PHE A 448 -23.38 16.30 23.81
CA PHE A 448 -23.64 15.03 23.15
C PHE A 448 -22.54 14.69 22.13
N ARG A 449 -22.48 13.43 21.65
CA ARG A 449 -21.30 12.87 20.95
C ARG A 449 -20.67 13.78 19.88
N PHE A 450 -21.49 14.55 19.15
CA PHE A 450 -21.07 15.63 18.24
C PHE A 450 -20.04 16.60 18.90
N ASN A 451 -20.32 17.08 20.11
CA ASN A 451 -19.43 17.89 20.93
C ASN A 451 -18.51 17.05 21.86
N ARG A 452 -18.81 15.78 22.17
CA ARG A 452 -17.96 14.97 23.08
C ARG A 452 -16.60 14.63 22.47
N LYS A 453 -16.55 14.33 21.17
CA LYS A 453 -15.30 14.04 20.45
C LYS A 453 -14.49 15.31 20.16
N TYR A 454 -15.19 16.43 19.96
CA TYR A 454 -14.60 17.73 19.61
C TYR A 454 -15.14 18.84 20.53
N PRO A 455 -14.84 18.81 21.84
CA PRO A 455 -15.47 19.69 22.84
C PRO A 455 -15.12 21.18 22.68
N HIS A 456 -14.19 21.49 21.78
CA HIS A 456 -13.75 22.83 21.47
C HIS A 456 -14.18 23.30 20.07
N PHE A 457 -14.80 22.42 19.26
CA PHE A 457 -15.32 22.79 17.96
C PHE A 457 -16.54 23.70 18.13
N LEU A 458 -17.66 23.22 18.68
CA LEU A 458 -18.79 24.10 19.02
C LEU A 458 -18.68 24.60 20.46
N ALA A 459 -17.98 25.73 20.64
CA ALA A 459 -17.69 26.34 21.93
C ALA A 459 -18.85 27.18 22.49
N ASN A 460 -19.69 27.76 21.62
CA ASN A 460 -20.91 28.50 22.00
C ASN A 460 -21.95 28.53 20.87
N LEU A 461 -23.22 28.78 21.21
CA LEU A 461 -24.33 28.90 20.25
C LEU A 461 -24.50 30.33 19.68
N ASN A 462 -23.63 31.26 20.07
CA ASN A 462 -23.72 32.68 19.73
C ASN A 462 -22.70 33.11 18.66
N GLU A 463 -22.01 32.17 18.02
CA GLU A 463 -21.00 32.41 17.01
C GLU A 463 -21.21 31.48 15.81
N ASN A 464 -20.89 31.95 14.61
CA ASN A 464 -21.03 31.20 13.37
C ASN A 464 -20.25 29.87 13.41
N ILE A 465 -20.86 28.79 12.90
CA ILE A 465 -20.29 27.44 13.00
C ILE A 465 -19.02 27.26 12.16
N HIS A 466 -18.91 27.92 11.01
CA HIS A 466 -17.71 27.90 10.16
C HIS A 466 -16.54 28.60 10.86
N LEU A 467 -16.80 29.76 11.49
CA LEU A 467 -15.77 30.48 12.27
C LEU A 467 -15.28 29.64 13.46
N GLN A 468 -16.17 28.88 14.09
CA GLN A 468 -15.81 27.98 15.16
C GLN A 468 -15.01 26.76 14.67
N LEU A 469 -15.36 26.18 13.52
CA LEU A 469 -14.61 25.07 12.88
C LEU A 469 -13.19 25.51 12.52
N ASP A 470 -13.09 26.68 11.91
CA ASP A 470 -11.84 27.29 11.50
C ASP A 470 -10.92 27.56 12.71
N LYS A 471 -11.44 28.18 13.78
CA LYS A 471 -10.69 28.33 15.05
C LYS A 471 -10.26 27.00 15.64
N PHE A 472 -11.11 25.98 15.58
CA PHE A 472 -10.81 24.65 16.09
C PHE A 472 -9.67 23.98 15.31
N ALA A 473 -9.76 23.98 13.98
CA ALA A 473 -8.73 23.46 13.09
C ALA A 473 -7.39 24.18 13.30
N LYS A 474 -7.40 25.52 13.32
CA LYS A 474 -6.22 26.35 13.63
C LYS A 474 -5.57 26.00 14.95
N ASN A 475 -6.36 25.80 16.00
CA ASN A 475 -5.82 25.44 17.32
C ASN A 475 -5.18 24.05 17.31
N ARG A 476 -5.73 23.08 16.60
CA ARG A 476 -5.12 21.75 16.43
C ARG A 476 -3.82 21.83 15.66
N ILE A 477 -3.82 22.53 14.53
CA ILE A 477 -2.64 22.78 13.71
C ILE A 477 -1.55 23.45 14.54
N LYS A 478 -1.89 24.55 15.24
CA LYS A 478 -0.95 25.25 16.13
C LYS A 478 -0.38 24.34 17.20
N LYS A 479 -1.22 23.49 17.80
CA LYS A 479 -0.79 22.52 18.81
C LYS A 479 0.14 21.47 18.22
N GLU A 480 -0.10 21.02 17.00
CA GLU A 480 0.76 20.05 16.33
C GLU A 480 2.10 20.65 15.94
N LEU A 481 2.09 21.81 15.27
CA LEU A 481 3.30 22.54 14.92
C LEU A 481 4.12 22.92 16.16
N SER A 482 3.46 23.18 17.31
CA SER A 482 4.20 23.43 18.56
C SER A 482 4.96 22.21 19.09
N LYS A 483 4.61 20.99 18.65
CA LYS A 483 5.17 19.72 19.15
C LYS A 483 6.02 18.99 18.13
N ASN A 484 5.66 19.08 16.86
CA ASN A 484 6.20 18.26 15.78
C ASN A 484 6.66 19.16 14.63
N LYS A 485 7.97 19.13 14.37
CA LYS A 485 8.63 19.88 13.29
C LYS A 485 8.87 19.05 12.04
N TYR A 486 8.72 17.73 12.13
CA TYR A 486 8.80 16.79 11.02
C TYR A 486 7.49 16.02 10.95
N ILE A 487 6.66 16.35 9.98
CA ILE A 487 5.24 16.01 9.92
C ILE A 487 5.06 15.13 8.69
N THR A 488 4.54 13.93 8.90
CA THR A 488 4.54 12.83 7.91
C THR A 488 3.15 12.24 7.83
N ASP A 489 2.78 11.65 6.70
CA ASP A 489 1.40 11.29 6.36
C ASP A 489 0.66 10.45 7.40
N SER A 490 1.38 9.55 8.08
CA SER A 490 0.83 8.76 9.20
C SER A 490 0.37 9.59 10.41
N LYS A 491 0.77 10.86 10.48
CA LYS A 491 0.50 11.82 11.56
C LYS A 491 -0.17 13.13 11.08
N VAL A 492 -0.12 13.47 9.79
CA VAL A 492 -0.69 14.71 9.21
C VAL A 492 -2.19 14.58 8.90
N LEU A 493 -2.94 13.75 9.62
CA LEU A 493 -4.41 13.77 9.58
C LEU A 493 -4.97 14.79 10.59
N ILE A 494 -4.35 15.97 10.58
CA ILE A 494 -5.00 17.18 11.06
C ILE A 494 -5.63 17.82 9.84
N ASP A 495 -6.90 18.17 9.98
CA ASP A 495 -7.75 18.86 9.01
C ASP A 495 -7.11 20.20 8.56
N TYR A 496 -6.05 20.16 7.75
CA TYR A 496 -5.37 21.35 7.20
C TYR A 496 -6.19 22.07 6.13
N ILE A 497 -7.43 21.63 5.87
CA ILE A 497 -8.16 21.96 4.66
C ILE A 497 -9.61 22.30 5.00
N VAL A 498 -9.78 23.35 5.80
CA VAL A 498 -11.03 24.13 5.84
C VAL A 498 -10.76 25.62 6.08
N SER A 499 -9.60 25.97 6.66
CA SER A 499 -9.18 27.36 6.86
C SER A 499 -8.64 27.98 5.58
N ASN A 500 -9.14 29.15 5.21
CA ASN A 500 -8.56 30.02 4.17
C ASN A 500 -7.62 31.09 4.73
N GLU A 501 -7.32 31.07 6.04
CA GLU A 501 -6.42 32.05 6.66
C GLU A 501 -4.97 31.55 6.75
N GLU A 502 -4.05 32.48 6.54
CA GLU A 502 -2.60 32.27 6.55
C GLU A 502 -2.09 31.80 7.93
N PHE A 503 -1.28 30.73 7.92
CA PHE A 503 -0.68 30.21 9.14
C PHE A 503 0.73 30.80 9.40
N LYS A 504 0.86 31.66 10.42
CA LYS A 504 2.15 32.28 10.77
C LYS A 504 2.93 31.45 11.79
N THR A 505 4.19 31.15 11.48
CA THR A 505 5.15 30.53 12.39
C THR A 505 6.47 31.31 12.35
N ASN A 506 7.33 31.13 13.35
CA ASN A 506 8.68 31.73 13.37
C ASN A 506 9.72 30.87 12.63
N THR A 507 9.28 29.94 11.79
CA THR A 507 10.09 28.92 11.12
C THR A 507 9.69 28.84 9.66
N ILE A 508 10.59 28.37 8.81
CA ILE A 508 10.29 28.13 7.39
C ILE A 508 9.48 26.82 7.28
N LYS A 509 8.32 26.88 6.64
CA LYS A 509 7.42 25.73 6.40
C LYS A 509 7.69 25.17 5.01
N VAL A 510 8.16 23.93 4.95
CA VAL A 510 8.56 23.26 3.71
C VAL A 510 7.61 22.10 3.42
N GLY A 511 6.84 22.18 2.35
CA GLY A 511 6.05 21.06 1.82
C GLY A 511 6.92 20.20 0.91
N VAL A 512 6.90 18.88 1.05
CA VAL A 512 7.80 17.97 0.34
C VAL A 512 6.98 16.87 -0.30
N PHE A 513 7.06 16.78 -1.63
CA PHE A 513 6.25 15.88 -2.44
C PHE A 513 7.17 14.86 -3.10
N LEU A 514 7.08 13.62 -2.64
CA LEU A 514 7.94 12.53 -3.08
C LEU A 514 7.30 11.75 -4.24
N GLU A 515 8.13 11.19 -5.10
CA GLU A 515 7.71 10.17 -6.08
C GLU A 515 7.49 8.81 -5.41
N ASP A 516 8.22 8.52 -4.33
CA ASP A 516 8.13 7.27 -3.59
C ASP A 516 7.07 7.31 -2.51
N ASN A 517 6.62 6.12 -2.08
CA ASN A 517 5.79 6.00 -0.89
C ASN A 517 6.59 6.35 0.37
N TYR A 518 5.98 7.04 1.34
CA TYR A 518 6.66 7.45 2.57
C TYR A 518 7.16 6.25 3.38
N ASP A 519 6.31 5.23 3.56
CA ASP A 519 6.65 4.04 4.35
C ASP A 519 7.66 3.10 3.64
N ASN A 520 7.92 3.29 2.34
CA ASN A 520 8.79 2.42 1.55
C ASN A 520 9.71 3.19 0.59
N MET A 521 10.37 4.24 1.08
CA MET A 521 11.30 5.03 0.29
C MET A 521 12.51 4.21 -0.18
N ASN A 522 12.88 4.40 -1.45
CA ASN A 522 14.15 3.96 -2.03
C ASN A 522 15.34 4.81 -1.53
N ALA A 523 16.55 4.45 -1.96
CA ALA A 523 17.84 5.05 -1.55
C ALA A 523 17.81 6.57 -1.53
N CYS A 524 17.51 7.14 -2.68
CA CYS A 524 17.68 8.56 -2.90
C CYS A 524 16.67 9.44 -2.14
N PRO A 525 15.34 9.18 -2.13
CA PRO A 525 14.41 9.90 -1.24
C PRO A 525 14.84 9.82 0.22
N PHE A 526 15.25 8.63 0.68
CA PHE A 526 15.60 8.42 2.07
C PHE A 526 16.86 9.21 2.48
N ILE A 527 17.89 9.16 1.64
CA ILE A 527 19.20 9.77 1.90
C ILE A 527 19.16 11.28 1.64
N ARG A 528 18.57 11.73 0.54
CA ARG A 528 18.71 13.11 0.06
C ARG A 528 17.66 14.04 0.66
N ILE A 529 16.48 13.50 1.00
CA ILE A 529 15.32 14.26 1.48
C ILE A 529 14.98 13.90 2.93
N HIS A 530 14.56 12.66 3.19
CA HIS A 530 14.00 12.26 4.48
C HIS A 530 14.96 12.53 5.65
N THR A 531 16.17 11.98 5.56
CA THR A 531 17.16 12.07 6.65
C THR A 531 17.64 13.51 6.88
N PRO A 532 18.06 14.28 5.87
CA PRO A 532 18.48 15.67 6.05
C PRO A 532 17.37 16.55 6.62
N PHE A 533 16.14 16.41 6.12
CA PHE A 533 15.03 17.26 6.54
C PHE A 533 14.57 16.92 7.96
N SER A 534 14.59 15.65 8.34
CA SER A 534 14.37 15.22 9.73
C SER A 534 15.39 15.87 10.68
N LYS A 535 16.68 15.86 10.32
CA LYS A 535 17.74 16.51 11.12
C LYS A 535 17.66 18.04 11.12
N LEU A 536 17.22 18.67 10.04
CA LEU A 536 16.96 20.12 10.03
C LEU A 536 15.76 20.49 10.90
N ALA A 537 14.71 19.66 10.92
CA ALA A 537 13.56 19.83 11.79
C ALA A 537 13.96 19.79 13.28
N GLU A 538 14.83 18.85 13.67
CA GLU A 538 15.38 18.73 15.02
C GLU A 538 16.12 20.00 15.47
N LYS A 539 16.86 20.67 14.57
CA LYS A 539 17.54 21.96 14.85
C LYS A 539 16.58 23.12 15.10
N GLY A 540 15.35 23.00 14.63
CA GLY A 540 14.23 23.83 15.07
C GLY A 540 13.90 25.06 14.24
N GLY A 541 14.61 25.33 13.14
CA GLY A 541 14.34 26.44 12.22
C GLY A 541 13.26 26.17 11.17
N TYR A 542 12.78 24.93 11.07
CA TYR A 542 11.93 24.46 9.99
C TYR A 542 10.73 23.65 10.51
N HIS A 543 9.64 23.68 9.75
CA HIS A 543 8.62 22.63 9.75
C HIS A 543 8.62 21.95 8.39
N PHE A 544 8.82 20.63 8.36
CA PHE A 544 8.73 19.85 7.15
C PHE A 544 7.43 19.06 7.13
N PHE A 545 6.73 19.11 6.00
CA PHE A 545 5.53 18.34 5.72
C PHE A 545 5.85 17.40 4.57
N ILE A 546 5.98 16.11 4.88
CA ILE A 546 6.45 15.10 3.94
C ILE A 546 5.27 14.27 3.47
N TYR A 547 5.02 14.38 2.16
CA TYR A 547 3.93 13.74 1.46
C TYR A 547 4.51 12.70 0.49
N GLY A 548 4.25 11.43 0.77
CA GLY A 548 4.56 10.32 -0.12
C GLY A 548 3.53 10.18 -1.26
N GLN A 549 3.88 9.46 -2.32
CA GLN A 549 3.01 9.30 -3.48
C GLN A 549 1.63 8.69 -3.14
N GLU A 550 1.57 7.81 -2.12
CA GLU A 550 0.38 7.06 -1.72
C GLU A 550 -0.80 7.92 -1.25
N ILE A 551 -0.53 9.13 -0.75
CA ILE A 551 -1.57 10.04 -0.27
C ILE A 551 -1.91 11.16 -1.25
N MET A 552 -1.15 11.33 -2.34
CA MET A 552 -1.33 12.44 -3.28
C MET A 552 -2.75 12.53 -3.85
N PRO A 553 -3.42 11.42 -4.24
CA PRO A 553 -4.80 11.48 -4.72
C PRO A 553 -5.82 11.93 -3.66
N LEU A 554 -5.44 11.93 -2.39
CA LEU A 554 -6.30 12.26 -1.25
C LEU A 554 -6.11 13.70 -0.78
N LEU A 555 -5.04 14.35 -1.22
CA LEU A 555 -4.77 15.75 -0.87
C LEU A 555 -5.65 16.67 -1.69
N ASP A 556 -6.41 17.53 -1.01
CA ASP A 556 -6.96 18.72 -1.63
C ASP A 556 -5.87 19.81 -1.70
N ILE A 557 -4.99 19.62 -2.69
CA ILE A 557 -3.85 20.50 -3.01
C ILE A 557 -4.31 21.96 -3.15
N ASP A 558 -5.53 22.16 -3.67
CA ASP A 558 -6.10 23.48 -3.88
C ASP A 558 -6.30 24.21 -2.55
N ASN A 559 -6.94 23.57 -1.59
CA ASN A 559 -7.15 24.16 -0.28
C ASN A 559 -5.86 24.25 0.57
N MET A 560 -4.96 23.27 0.49
CA MET A 560 -3.68 23.34 1.21
C MET A 560 -2.85 24.55 0.81
N ILE A 561 -2.80 24.83 -0.50
CA ILE A 561 -2.04 25.97 -1.03
C ILE A 561 -2.77 27.28 -0.75
N ASN A 562 -4.11 27.32 -0.84
CA ASN A 562 -4.90 28.50 -0.47
C ASN A 562 -4.69 28.92 1.00
N ALA A 563 -4.45 27.96 1.90
CA ALA A 563 -4.22 28.21 3.32
C ALA A 563 -2.80 28.73 3.65
N HIS A 564 -1.92 28.94 2.65
CA HIS A 564 -0.55 29.42 2.83
C HIS A 564 0.25 28.62 3.88
N ILE A 565 0.10 27.29 3.83
CA ILE A 565 0.76 26.38 4.77
C ILE A 565 2.26 26.29 4.49
N PHE A 566 2.70 26.47 3.25
CA PHE A 566 4.10 26.35 2.85
C PHE A 566 4.67 27.70 2.44
N ASP A 567 5.92 27.94 2.83
CA ASP A 567 6.76 29.01 2.31
C ASP A 567 7.58 28.49 1.11
N VAL A 568 7.97 27.22 1.17
CA VAL A 568 8.72 26.51 0.12
C VAL A 568 8.10 25.14 -0.15
N ILE A 569 8.08 24.72 -1.41
CA ILE A 569 7.69 23.38 -1.83
C ILE A 569 8.88 22.69 -2.50
N VAL A 570 9.25 21.50 -2.03
CA VAL A 570 10.23 20.61 -2.66
C VAL A 570 9.47 19.52 -3.40
N ILE A 571 9.72 19.36 -4.69
CA ILE A 571 9.20 18.25 -5.49
C ILE A 571 10.37 17.40 -5.93
N GLN A 572 10.35 16.12 -5.57
CA GLN A 572 11.38 15.17 -5.95
C GLN A 572 10.99 14.41 -7.24
N ARG A 573 11.93 14.31 -8.18
CA ARG A 573 11.87 13.48 -9.40
C ARG A 573 10.60 13.68 -10.23
N VAL A 574 9.70 12.69 -10.32
CA VAL A 574 8.47 12.76 -11.10
C VAL A 574 7.27 12.81 -10.18
N ASN A 575 6.43 13.83 -10.37
CA ASN A 575 5.18 13.95 -9.64
C ASN A 575 4.02 14.25 -10.61
N PRO A 576 2.99 13.38 -10.71
CA PRO A 576 1.84 13.59 -11.61
C PRO A 576 1.05 14.87 -11.33
N TYR A 577 1.07 15.37 -10.09
CA TYR A 577 0.37 16.60 -9.67
C TYR A 577 1.24 17.85 -9.78
N SER A 578 2.48 17.72 -10.26
CA SER A 578 3.46 18.82 -10.40
C SER A 578 2.89 20.06 -11.08
N ASN A 579 2.11 19.92 -12.16
CA ASN A 579 1.49 21.05 -12.85
C ASN A 579 0.47 21.80 -11.98
N GLN A 580 -0.35 21.08 -11.22
CA GLN A 580 -1.34 21.68 -10.33
C GLN A 580 -0.65 22.42 -9.19
N ILE A 581 0.33 21.76 -8.57
CA ILE A 581 1.17 22.34 -7.50
C ILE A 581 1.87 23.60 -8.03
N LEU A 582 2.52 23.53 -9.18
CA LEU A 582 3.24 24.64 -9.81
C LEU A 582 2.32 25.85 -10.07
N LYS A 583 1.16 25.61 -10.69
CA LYS A 583 0.20 26.69 -11.00
C LYS A 583 -0.27 27.41 -9.74
N LYS A 584 -0.49 26.67 -8.66
CA LYS A 584 -1.02 27.21 -7.41
C LYS A 584 0.07 27.87 -6.56
N ALA A 585 1.24 27.25 -6.45
CA ALA A 585 2.40 27.83 -5.79
C ALA A 585 2.73 29.21 -6.36
N LYS A 586 2.76 29.35 -7.70
CA LYS A 586 2.94 30.64 -8.38
C LYS A 586 1.88 31.68 -8.02
N LYS A 587 0.61 31.27 -7.96
CA LYS A 587 -0.50 32.16 -7.58
C LYS A 587 -0.33 32.71 -6.15
N HIS A 588 0.24 31.92 -5.26
CA HIS A 588 0.40 32.24 -3.84
C HIS A 588 1.82 32.67 -3.45
N ASN A 589 2.70 32.92 -4.44
CA ASN A 589 4.12 33.27 -4.24
C ASN A 589 4.88 32.27 -3.35
N ILE A 590 4.56 30.98 -3.46
CA ILE A 590 5.27 29.90 -2.78
C ILE A 590 6.42 29.45 -3.67
N LYS A 591 7.61 29.37 -3.10
CA LYS A 591 8.83 29.02 -3.85
C LYS A 591 8.89 27.51 -4.12
N ILE A 592 9.44 27.12 -5.26
CA ILE A 592 9.56 25.72 -5.67
C ILE A 592 11.01 25.32 -5.82
N ILE A 593 11.37 24.20 -5.19
CA ILE A 593 12.63 23.50 -5.39
C ILE A 593 12.33 22.19 -6.12
N TYR A 594 13.01 21.98 -7.25
CA TYR A 594 13.04 20.69 -7.91
C TYR A 594 14.27 19.90 -7.45
N GLU A 595 14.10 18.66 -7.01
CA GLU A 595 15.21 17.79 -6.59
C GLU A 595 15.25 16.52 -7.43
N THR A 596 16.42 16.16 -7.96
CA THR A 596 16.61 14.90 -8.69
C THR A 596 18.02 14.34 -8.52
N ASP A 597 18.14 13.02 -8.60
CA ASP A 597 19.40 12.30 -8.56
C ASP A 597 19.74 11.58 -9.88
N ASP A 598 18.81 11.54 -10.85
CA ASP A 598 18.94 10.89 -12.14
C ASP A 598 18.60 11.83 -13.32
N ASP A 599 19.11 11.48 -14.51
CA ASP A 599 18.81 12.19 -15.75
C ASP A 599 17.50 11.70 -16.38
N PHE A 600 16.39 12.34 -16.00
CA PHE A 600 15.08 12.10 -16.61
C PHE A 600 14.84 12.89 -17.90
N LEU A 601 15.80 13.72 -18.33
CA LEU A 601 15.71 14.50 -19.55
C LEU A 601 16.18 13.70 -20.77
N ASP A 602 17.02 12.69 -20.56
CA ASP A 602 17.62 11.86 -21.62
C ASP A 602 17.66 10.37 -21.19
N ILE A 603 16.48 9.81 -20.90
CA ILE A 603 16.34 8.41 -20.49
C ILE A 603 16.39 7.47 -21.71
N ASN A 604 17.21 6.42 -21.63
CA ASN A 604 17.33 5.42 -22.69
C ASN A 604 16.02 4.59 -22.83
N PRO A 605 15.52 4.32 -24.05
CA PRO A 605 14.38 3.43 -24.29
C PRO A 605 14.46 2.04 -23.64
N ALA A 606 15.66 1.51 -23.41
CA ALA A 606 15.88 0.24 -22.73
C ALA A 606 15.67 0.31 -21.20
N ASN A 607 15.56 1.52 -20.61
CA ASN A 607 15.31 1.68 -19.19
C ASN A 607 13.84 1.33 -18.87
N PRO A 608 13.54 0.47 -17.86
CA PRO A 608 12.17 0.11 -17.51
C PRO A 608 11.26 1.31 -17.15
N ALA A 609 11.85 2.42 -16.67
CA ALA A 609 11.10 3.63 -16.35
C ALA A 609 10.78 4.50 -17.58
N TYR A 610 11.33 4.19 -18.77
CA TYR A 610 11.22 5.03 -19.98
C TYR A 610 9.79 5.47 -20.28
N ASN A 611 8.84 4.54 -20.38
CA ASN A 611 7.46 4.85 -20.73
C ASN A 611 6.78 5.77 -19.70
N TYR A 612 7.09 5.58 -18.42
CA TYR A 612 6.55 6.41 -17.33
C TYR A 612 7.14 7.82 -17.36
N ILE A 613 8.45 7.94 -17.57
CA ILE A 613 9.12 9.24 -17.71
C ILE A 613 8.64 9.98 -18.95
N MET A 614 8.60 9.31 -20.10
CA MET A 614 8.13 9.92 -21.36
C MET A 614 6.67 10.37 -21.27
N GLY A 615 5.81 9.62 -20.58
CA GLY A 615 4.42 10.03 -20.31
C GLY A 615 4.31 11.27 -19.42
N ASN A 616 5.34 11.60 -18.63
CA ASN A 616 5.40 12.75 -17.74
C ASN A 616 6.42 13.82 -18.18
N PHE A 617 7.07 13.65 -19.32
CA PHE A 617 8.24 14.43 -19.73
C PHE A 617 7.94 15.93 -19.79
N ASP A 618 6.80 16.30 -20.36
CA ASP A 618 6.35 17.69 -20.43
C ASP A 618 6.11 18.29 -19.04
N ASN A 619 5.66 17.49 -18.08
CA ASN A 619 5.43 17.93 -16.70
C ASN A 619 6.76 18.17 -15.99
N ILE A 620 7.73 17.26 -16.17
CA ILE A 620 9.09 17.42 -15.65
C ILE A 620 9.72 18.69 -16.22
N LYS A 621 9.71 18.86 -17.55
CA LYS A 621 10.30 20.05 -18.19
C LYS A 621 9.65 21.34 -17.69
N LYS A 622 8.33 21.37 -17.56
CA LYS A 622 7.60 22.52 -16.99
C LYS A 622 7.99 22.77 -15.54
N LEU A 623 8.06 21.74 -14.72
CA LEU A 623 8.43 21.87 -13.31
C LEU A 623 9.84 22.45 -13.16
N VAL A 624 10.82 21.87 -13.85
CA VAL A 624 12.22 22.30 -13.80
C VAL A 624 12.34 23.76 -14.27
N SER A 625 11.78 24.10 -15.44
CA SER A 625 11.88 25.45 -16.03
C SER A 625 11.19 26.54 -15.20
N ASN A 626 10.36 26.16 -14.23
CA ASN A 626 9.60 27.10 -13.41
C ASN A 626 9.91 26.94 -11.91
N SER A 627 10.95 26.20 -11.57
CA SER A 627 11.44 26.08 -10.19
C SER A 627 12.37 27.25 -9.84
N ASP A 628 12.26 27.74 -8.61
CA ASP A 628 13.13 28.78 -8.05
C ASP A 628 14.52 28.24 -7.72
N GLN A 629 14.67 26.92 -7.59
CA GLN A 629 15.96 26.25 -7.46
C GLN A 629 15.86 24.80 -7.97
N VAL A 630 16.90 24.36 -8.67
CA VAL A 630 17.11 22.96 -8.99
C VAL A 630 18.25 22.42 -8.13
N VAL A 631 18.04 21.24 -7.54
CA VAL A 631 19.03 20.52 -6.75
C VAL A 631 19.31 19.18 -7.41
N VAL A 632 20.60 18.94 -7.71
CA VAL A 632 21.06 17.70 -8.35
C VAL A 632 22.10 16.96 -7.50
N SER A 633 22.31 15.69 -7.80
CA SER A 633 23.27 14.82 -7.08
C SER A 633 24.72 14.99 -7.55
N THR A 634 24.95 15.30 -8.84
CA THR A 634 26.28 15.29 -9.46
C THR A 634 26.55 16.48 -10.38
N SER A 635 27.83 16.77 -10.62
CA SER A 635 28.27 17.80 -11.57
C SER A 635 27.83 17.49 -13.00
N GLU A 636 27.83 16.21 -13.37
CA GLU A 636 27.44 15.77 -14.71
C GLU A 636 25.95 15.86 -14.94
N LEU A 637 25.14 15.61 -13.91
CA LEU A 637 23.72 15.91 -13.96
C LEU A 637 23.48 17.42 -14.06
N LYS A 638 24.22 18.26 -13.33
CA LYS A 638 24.12 19.72 -13.47
C LYS A 638 24.33 20.18 -14.91
N LYS A 639 25.36 19.68 -15.60
CA LYS A 639 25.65 20.04 -17.00
C LYS A 639 24.50 19.69 -17.96
N ARG A 640 23.65 18.70 -17.65
CA ARG A 640 22.45 18.37 -18.44
C ARG A 640 21.39 19.46 -18.33
N PHE A 641 21.19 19.96 -17.11
CA PHE A 641 20.23 21.03 -16.84
C PHE A 641 20.75 22.40 -17.33
N ASP A 642 22.07 22.65 -17.30
CA ASP A 642 22.67 23.87 -17.87
C ASP A 642 22.31 24.03 -19.37
N LYS A 643 22.20 22.91 -20.12
CA LYS A 643 21.78 22.93 -21.54
C LYS A 643 20.34 23.39 -21.75
N LEU A 644 19.53 23.45 -20.69
CA LEU A 644 18.16 23.96 -20.72
C LEU A 644 18.07 25.44 -20.34
N GLU A 645 19.21 26.15 -20.24
CA GLU A 645 19.28 27.58 -19.87
C GLU A 645 18.72 27.83 -18.46
N ILE A 646 19.01 26.92 -17.53
CA ILE A 646 18.56 26.97 -16.13
C ILE A 646 19.74 27.39 -15.25
N ASP A 647 19.73 28.62 -14.75
CA ASP A 647 20.90 29.20 -14.07
C ASP A 647 20.96 28.90 -12.55
N ASN A 648 19.85 28.43 -11.98
CA ASN A 648 19.65 28.23 -10.55
C ASN A 648 19.81 26.75 -10.13
N ILE A 649 20.97 26.15 -10.43
CA ILE A 649 21.26 24.74 -10.13
C ILE A 649 22.36 24.61 -9.06
N GLU A 650 22.04 23.91 -7.97
CA GLU A 650 22.98 23.57 -6.90
C GLU A 650 23.21 22.06 -6.80
N ILE A 651 24.44 21.69 -6.45
CA ILE A 651 24.84 20.28 -6.28
C ILE A 651 24.86 19.96 -4.80
N ILE A 652 23.99 19.05 -4.38
CA ILE A 652 24.07 18.40 -3.08
C ILE A 652 24.45 16.96 -3.33
N LYS A 653 25.72 16.61 -3.09
CA LYS A 653 26.22 15.22 -3.22
C LYS A 653 25.55 14.30 -2.21
N ASN A 654 25.62 12.99 -2.44
CA ASN A 654 25.27 12.00 -1.44
C ASN A 654 26.24 12.05 -0.24
N TYR A 655 25.91 11.32 0.82
CA TYR A 655 26.70 11.30 2.05
C TYR A 655 26.62 9.94 2.75
N TYR A 656 27.56 9.69 3.65
CA TYR A 656 27.63 8.50 4.49
C TYR A 656 26.57 8.51 5.60
N VAL A 657 25.68 7.52 5.58
CA VAL A 657 24.53 7.44 6.48
C VAL A 657 24.81 6.49 7.67
N ASN A 658 25.66 6.96 8.57
CA ASN A 658 26.17 6.17 9.71
C ASN A 658 25.08 5.53 10.59
N ASP A 659 23.93 6.19 10.76
CA ASP A 659 22.85 5.71 11.63
C ASP A 659 22.20 4.40 11.13
N TYR A 660 22.36 4.08 9.84
CA TYR A 660 21.70 2.95 9.19
C TYR A 660 22.66 1.94 8.55
N LEU A 661 23.86 2.38 8.17
CA LEU A 661 24.94 1.50 7.71
C LEU A 661 26.21 1.82 8.51
N PRO A 662 26.35 1.33 9.75
CA PRO A 662 27.50 1.63 10.59
C PRO A 662 28.78 1.00 10.02
N LEU A 663 29.93 1.59 10.37
CA LEU A 663 31.23 1.06 9.96
C LEU A 663 31.44 -0.36 10.46
N ARG A 664 31.77 -1.27 9.55
CA ARG A 664 32.14 -2.65 9.88
C ARG A 664 33.66 -2.81 9.86
N PRO A 665 34.29 -3.47 10.82
CA PRO A 665 35.74 -3.67 10.78
C PRO A 665 36.16 -4.47 9.54
N PHE A 666 37.34 -4.15 9.00
CA PHE A 666 37.97 -5.01 7.99
C PHE A 666 38.17 -6.40 8.60
N THR A 667 37.81 -7.44 7.86
CA THR A 667 37.89 -8.83 8.33
C THR A 667 38.74 -9.65 7.37
N PHE A 668 39.87 -10.16 7.87
CA PHE A 668 40.69 -11.10 7.11
C PHE A 668 40.23 -12.54 7.34
N ARG A 669 39.76 -13.21 6.27
CA ARG A 669 39.24 -14.61 6.34
C ARG A 669 40.22 -15.66 5.78
N GLY A 670 41.44 -15.25 5.44
CA GLY A 670 42.44 -16.10 4.79
C GLY A 670 42.60 -15.79 3.30
N ASN A 671 43.55 -16.48 2.66
CA ASN A 671 43.92 -16.27 1.24
C ASN A 671 43.53 -17.43 0.32
N LYS A 672 42.93 -18.50 0.86
CA LYS A 672 42.56 -19.68 0.05
C LYS A 672 41.21 -19.53 -0.64
N PHE A 673 40.38 -18.62 -0.16
CA PHE A 673 39.02 -18.43 -0.61
C PHE A 673 38.70 -16.94 -0.57
N ILE A 674 38.34 -16.37 -1.72
CA ILE A 674 38.08 -14.93 -1.87
C ILE A 674 36.68 -14.73 -2.46
N LYS A 675 35.87 -13.95 -1.77
CA LYS A 675 34.54 -13.54 -2.22
C LYS A 675 34.55 -12.13 -2.81
N ILE A 676 34.27 -12.02 -4.10
CA ILE A 676 34.00 -10.76 -4.78
C ILE A 676 32.50 -10.49 -4.69
N GLY A 677 32.11 -9.26 -4.36
CA GLY A 677 30.73 -8.90 -4.08
C GLY A 677 30.20 -7.74 -4.93
N TYR A 678 28.93 -7.83 -5.32
CA TYR A 678 28.18 -6.72 -5.93
C TYR A 678 26.75 -6.65 -5.41
N PHE A 679 26.15 -5.46 -5.38
CA PHE A 679 24.72 -5.30 -5.10
C PHE A 679 24.11 -4.17 -5.92
N GLY A 680 22.86 -4.34 -6.32
CA GLY A 680 22.13 -3.40 -7.16
C GLY A 680 20.68 -3.81 -7.40
N THR A 681 19.90 -2.93 -8.03
CA THR A 681 18.56 -3.24 -8.56
C THR A 681 18.64 -4.10 -9.82
N LEU A 682 17.54 -4.76 -10.18
CA LEU A 682 17.41 -5.61 -11.38
C LEU A 682 17.73 -4.93 -12.73
N THR A 683 17.90 -3.62 -12.73
CA THR A 683 18.20 -2.79 -13.91
C THR A 683 19.67 -2.81 -14.33
N HIS A 684 20.53 -3.60 -13.67
CA HIS A 684 21.99 -3.57 -13.81
C HIS A 684 22.58 -4.78 -14.55
N GLU A 685 21.79 -5.54 -15.31
CA GLU A 685 22.25 -6.73 -16.04
C GLU A 685 23.40 -6.41 -17.01
N ASN A 686 23.31 -5.30 -17.75
CA ASN A 686 24.39 -4.84 -18.63
C ASN A 686 25.70 -4.52 -17.89
N ASP A 687 25.62 -4.07 -16.62
CA ASP A 687 26.80 -3.81 -15.80
C ASP A 687 27.46 -5.14 -15.38
N LEU A 688 26.68 -6.20 -15.14
CA LEU A 688 27.20 -7.53 -14.85
C LEU A 688 27.93 -8.13 -16.07
N GLU A 689 27.38 -7.95 -17.27
CA GLU A 689 27.99 -8.47 -18.49
C GLU A 689 29.40 -7.90 -18.74
N LEU A 690 29.64 -6.63 -18.36
CA LEU A 690 30.96 -5.97 -18.44
C LEU A 690 32.06 -6.75 -17.71
N ILE A 691 31.73 -7.38 -16.58
CA ILE A 691 32.68 -8.10 -15.72
C ILE A 691 32.61 -9.63 -15.87
N HIS A 692 31.80 -10.16 -16.79
CA HIS A 692 31.64 -11.60 -16.97
C HIS A 692 32.97 -12.29 -17.28
N ASN A 693 33.66 -11.89 -18.35
CA ASN A 693 34.95 -12.46 -18.73
C ASN A 693 36.04 -12.22 -17.67
N VAL A 694 36.00 -11.07 -16.99
CA VAL A 694 36.91 -10.73 -15.89
C VAL A 694 36.82 -11.79 -14.79
N ILE A 695 35.60 -12.09 -14.32
CA ILE A 695 35.39 -13.06 -13.24
C ILE A 695 35.84 -14.46 -13.66
N LEU A 696 35.54 -14.89 -14.90
CA LEU A 696 36.00 -16.19 -15.42
C LEU A 696 37.53 -16.28 -15.48
N ARG A 697 38.20 -15.23 -15.96
CA ARG A 697 39.67 -15.15 -16.01
C ARG A 697 40.27 -15.21 -14.61
N LEU A 698 39.71 -14.51 -13.64
CA LEU A 698 40.18 -14.55 -12.26
C LEU A 698 40.03 -15.95 -11.65
N LYS A 699 38.90 -16.63 -11.88
CA LYS A 699 38.70 -18.02 -11.45
C LYS A 699 39.77 -18.95 -12.05
N ASP A 700 40.06 -18.84 -13.35
CA ASP A 700 41.10 -19.65 -14.00
C ASP A 700 42.52 -19.35 -13.47
N ILE A 701 42.90 -18.07 -13.38
CA ILE A 701 44.24 -17.65 -12.91
C ILE A 701 44.48 -18.13 -11.47
N PHE A 702 43.51 -17.93 -10.58
CA PHE A 702 43.69 -18.19 -9.16
C PHE A 702 43.45 -19.65 -8.76
N SER A 703 42.62 -20.40 -9.51
CA SER A 703 42.50 -21.85 -9.31
C SER A 703 43.84 -22.57 -9.49
N LYS A 704 44.66 -22.14 -10.47
CA LYS A 704 46.02 -22.64 -10.70
C LYS A 704 46.99 -22.32 -9.55
N LYS A 705 46.70 -21.28 -8.76
CA LYS A 705 47.45 -20.88 -7.56
C LYS A 705 46.88 -21.49 -6.27
N GLY A 706 45.86 -22.34 -6.36
CA GLY A 706 45.20 -22.95 -5.20
C GLY A 706 44.31 -21.99 -4.40
N VAL A 707 43.83 -20.92 -5.04
CA VAL A 707 42.92 -19.92 -4.47
C VAL A 707 41.56 -20.03 -5.17
N GLN A 708 40.50 -20.23 -4.40
CA GLN A 708 39.14 -20.27 -4.92
C GLN A 708 38.53 -18.87 -4.93
N VAL A 709 38.16 -18.39 -6.11
CA VAL A 709 37.47 -17.11 -6.29
C VAL A 709 35.98 -17.37 -6.51
N GLN A 710 35.13 -16.72 -5.73
CA GLN A 710 33.68 -16.69 -5.91
C GLN A 710 33.22 -15.27 -6.16
N PHE A 711 32.22 -15.11 -7.02
CA PHE A 711 31.54 -13.84 -7.23
C PHE A 711 30.10 -13.99 -6.75
N GLU A 712 29.65 -13.09 -5.88
CA GLU A 712 28.33 -13.10 -5.28
C GLU A 712 27.61 -11.77 -5.52
N ILE A 713 26.35 -11.83 -5.94
CA ILE A 713 25.53 -10.66 -6.22
C ILE A 713 24.32 -10.58 -5.30
N ALA A 714 23.90 -9.39 -4.88
CA ALA A 714 22.63 -9.16 -4.19
C ALA A 714 21.71 -8.27 -5.03
N GLY A 715 20.56 -8.81 -5.46
CA GLY A 715 19.49 -8.10 -6.16
C GLY A 715 19.67 -7.91 -7.68
N ALA A 716 20.88 -7.60 -8.16
CA ALA A 716 21.13 -7.10 -9.53
C ALA A 716 20.76 -8.05 -10.68
N SER A 717 20.62 -9.33 -10.38
CA SER A 717 20.01 -10.33 -11.26
C SER A 717 19.13 -11.23 -10.39
N ILE A 718 18.19 -11.92 -11.04
CA ILE A 718 17.37 -12.99 -10.45
C ILE A 718 17.73 -14.37 -11.01
N ASP A 719 18.74 -14.48 -11.88
CA ASP A 719 19.19 -15.75 -12.41
C ASP A 719 20.25 -16.38 -11.49
N GLU A 720 19.95 -17.50 -10.79
CA GLU A 720 21.00 -18.25 -10.03
C GLU A 720 21.51 -19.45 -10.82
N ASN A 721 21.06 -19.67 -12.06
CA ASN A 721 21.66 -20.70 -12.92
C ASN A 721 22.97 -20.23 -13.57
N SER A 722 23.62 -19.20 -13.01
CA SER A 722 24.89 -18.68 -13.50
C SER A 722 26.04 -19.56 -13.02
N ASP A 723 26.90 -19.97 -13.95
CA ASP A 723 28.14 -20.69 -13.65
C ASP A 723 29.26 -19.76 -13.13
N TRP A 724 29.07 -18.45 -13.28
CA TRP A 724 30.10 -17.46 -13.01
C TRP A 724 29.83 -16.60 -11.78
N TYR A 725 28.60 -16.54 -11.25
CA TYR A 725 28.26 -15.91 -9.97
C TYR A 725 27.21 -16.68 -9.15
N SER A 726 27.11 -16.41 -7.85
CA SER A 726 26.03 -16.86 -6.97
C SER A 726 25.17 -15.68 -6.52
N ILE A 727 23.89 -15.90 -6.20
CA ILE A 727 23.03 -14.84 -5.65
C ILE A 727 22.93 -14.96 -4.14
N LYS A 728 23.15 -13.82 -3.46
CA LYS A 728 22.78 -13.63 -2.07
C LYS A 728 21.33 -13.15 -1.99
N LYS A 729 20.46 -14.05 -1.55
CA LYS A 729 19.00 -13.83 -1.49
C LYS A 729 18.65 -12.69 -0.54
N ILE A 730 18.04 -11.66 -1.12
CA ILE A 730 17.45 -10.56 -0.35
C ILE A 730 16.10 -11.06 0.18
N PRO A 731 15.79 -10.89 1.48
CA PRO A 731 14.66 -11.55 2.12
C PRO A 731 13.29 -11.08 1.60
N TYR A 732 13.18 -9.84 1.13
CA TYR A 732 11.95 -9.27 0.55
C TYR A 732 12.32 -8.22 -0.51
N TYR A 733 11.54 -8.13 -1.60
CA TYR A 733 11.65 -7.08 -2.62
C TYR A 733 10.25 -6.62 -3.05
N PRO A 734 9.96 -5.30 -3.11
CA PRO A 734 10.81 -4.17 -2.73
C PRO A 734 10.99 -4.07 -1.20
N MET A 735 12.08 -3.44 -0.76
CA MET A 735 12.42 -3.28 0.65
C MET A 735 12.89 -1.84 0.91
N SER A 736 12.46 -1.26 2.03
CA SER A 736 12.89 0.08 2.44
C SER A 736 14.40 0.11 2.69
N MET A 737 15.01 1.26 2.43
CA MET A 737 16.47 1.42 2.56
C MET A 737 17.03 1.10 3.93
N HIS A 738 16.31 1.51 4.97
CA HIS A 738 16.69 1.18 6.34
C HIS A 738 16.84 -0.34 6.53
N THR A 739 15.88 -1.09 6.02
CA THR A 739 15.86 -2.56 6.13
C THR A 739 16.93 -3.19 5.22
N PHE A 740 17.14 -2.62 4.03
CA PHE A 740 18.20 -3.06 3.12
C PHE A 740 19.60 -2.86 3.71
N TYR A 741 19.91 -1.71 4.29
CA TYR A 741 21.22 -1.45 4.89
C TYR A 741 21.49 -2.31 6.13
N ASP A 742 20.48 -2.53 6.98
CA ASP A 742 20.60 -3.46 8.11
C ASP A 742 20.89 -4.88 7.63
N TRP A 743 20.19 -5.34 6.60
CA TRP A 743 20.43 -6.64 5.99
C TRP A 743 21.81 -6.72 5.32
N LEU A 744 22.18 -5.74 4.49
CA LEU A 744 23.46 -5.69 3.79
C LEU A 744 24.62 -5.67 4.78
N GLY A 745 24.51 -4.87 5.84
CA GLY A 745 25.47 -4.83 6.93
C GLY A 745 25.68 -6.18 7.62
N LYS A 746 24.63 -7.00 7.77
CA LYS A 746 24.71 -8.33 8.38
C LYS A 746 25.15 -9.43 7.42
N ASN A 747 24.89 -9.26 6.13
CA ASN A 747 25.01 -10.33 5.15
C ASN A 747 26.14 -10.12 4.13
N SER A 748 26.78 -8.95 4.03
CA SER A 748 27.93 -8.77 3.12
C SER A 748 29.22 -9.30 3.72
N ASP A 749 29.53 -10.57 3.51
CA ASP A 749 30.80 -11.20 3.92
C ASP A 749 31.80 -11.28 2.75
N TRP A 750 31.85 -10.23 1.93
CA TRP A 750 32.77 -10.12 0.81
C TRP A 750 34.17 -9.67 1.24
N ASP A 751 35.15 -10.03 0.43
CA ASP A 751 36.56 -9.70 0.56
C ASP A 751 36.94 -8.49 -0.30
N ILE A 752 36.28 -8.35 -1.45
CA ILE A 752 36.47 -7.31 -2.45
C ILE A 752 35.08 -6.95 -3.01
N GLY A 753 34.82 -5.67 -3.21
CA GLY A 753 33.62 -5.16 -3.87
C GLY A 753 33.95 -4.76 -5.30
N ILE A 754 32.98 -4.89 -6.20
CA ILE A 754 33.10 -4.33 -7.55
C ILE A 754 31.99 -3.33 -7.82
N ILE A 755 32.28 -2.34 -8.66
CA ILE A 755 31.34 -1.31 -9.08
C ILE A 755 31.40 -1.20 -10.62
N PRO A 756 30.90 -2.22 -11.35
CA PRO A 756 30.78 -2.12 -12.79
C PRO A 756 29.71 -1.10 -13.15
N LEU A 757 29.98 -0.27 -14.15
CA LEU A 757 29.07 0.74 -14.66
C LEU A 757 29.37 0.98 -16.15
N VAL A 758 28.44 0.60 -17.02
CA VAL A 758 28.60 0.79 -18.46
C VAL A 758 28.64 2.27 -18.81
N ASN A 759 29.55 2.65 -19.72
CA ASN A 759 29.72 4.03 -20.16
C ASN A 759 28.59 4.48 -21.10
N THR A 760 27.49 4.92 -20.51
CA THR A 760 26.35 5.54 -21.21
C THR A 760 26.16 6.98 -20.76
N GLU A 761 25.50 7.80 -21.58
CA GLU A 761 25.21 9.20 -21.24
C GLU A 761 24.42 9.36 -19.94
N PHE A 762 23.48 8.44 -19.68
CA PHE A 762 22.72 8.35 -18.42
C PHE A 762 23.60 7.95 -17.23
N ASN A 763 24.45 6.93 -17.40
CA ASN A 763 25.32 6.45 -16.32
C ASN A 763 26.41 7.46 -15.93
N LYS A 764 26.83 8.35 -16.84
CA LYS A 764 27.72 9.47 -16.50
C LYS A 764 27.15 10.42 -15.45
N CYS A 765 25.82 10.48 -15.32
CA CYS A 765 25.13 11.32 -14.34
C CYS A 765 24.90 10.62 -12.99
N LYS A 766 25.15 9.31 -12.89
CA LYS A 766 25.02 8.54 -11.64
C LYS A 766 25.99 9.05 -10.57
N SER A 767 25.70 8.70 -9.32
CA SER A 767 26.49 9.10 -8.15
C SER A 767 27.37 7.97 -7.60
N GLU A 768 28.33 8.38 -6.79
CA GLU A 768 29.35 7.60 -6.11
C GLU A 768 28.84 6.76 -4.91
N LEU A 769 27.54 6.57 -4.76
CA LEU A 769 26.94 5.98 -3.55
C LEU A 769 27.51 4.59 -3.20
N LYS A 770 27.76 3.74 -4.20
CA LYS A 770 28.34 2.40 -3.99
C LYS A 770 29.73 2.44 -3.37
N TYR A 771 30.56 3.42 -3.72
CA TYR A 771 31.87 3.60 -3.09
C TYR A 771 31.72 3.92 -1.59
N ILE A 772 30.77 4.81 -1.24
CA ILE A 772 30.47 5.16 0.16
C ILE A 772 29.97 3.92 0.93
N GLU A 773 29.07 3.14 0.35
CA GLU A 773 28.49 1.94 0.96
C GLU A 773 29.54 0.85 1.19
N PHE A 774 30.41 0.57 0.22
CA PHE A 774 31.49 -0.42 0.38
C PHE A 774 32.55 0.02 1.39
N ALA A 775 32.93 1.31 1.42
CA ALA A 775 33.83 1.85 2.43
C ALA A 775 33.26 1.67 3.85
N ALA A 776 31.94 1.88 4.02
CA ALA A 776 31.24 1.64 5.27
C ALA A 776 31.23 0.16 5.68
N LEU A 777 30.99 -0.74 4.71
CA LEU A 777 31.05 -2.19 4.91
C LEU A 777 32.47 -2.73 5.18
N GLY A 778 33.50 -1.91 4.99
CA GLY A 778 34.89 -2.31 5.19
C GLY A 778 35.44 -3.21 4.09
N ILE A 779 35.00 -2.96 2.86
CA ILE A 779 35.31 -3.77 1.69
C ILE A 779 36.02 -2.86 0.68
N PRO A 780 37.24 -3.20 0.23
CA PRO A 780 37.94 -2.44 -0.81
C PRO A 780 37.26 -2.66 -2.17
N VAL A 781 37.32 -1.67 -3.06
CA VAL A 781 36.57 -1.71 -4.32
C VAL A 781 37.45 -1.56 -5.56
N VAL A 782 37.02 -2.21 -6.64
CA VAL A 782 37.40 -1.86 -8.01
C VAL A 782 36.16 -1.34 -8.73
N ALA A 783 36.23 -0.15 -9.32
CA ALA A 783 35.13 0.50 -10.01
C ALA A 783 35.47 0.73 -11.48
N SER A 784 34.44 0.94 -12.31
CA SER A 784 34.66 1.36 -13.70
C SER A 784 35.31 2.74 -13.76
N ASP A 785 36.28 2.93 -14.65
CA ASP A 785 36.88 4.23 -14.94
C ASP A 785 35.85 5.14 -15.62
N MET A 786 35.17 5.93 -14.80
CA MET A 786 34.06 6.80 -15.18
C MET A 786 34.17 8.09 -14.38
N ASN A 787 33.82 9.23 -14.99
CA ASN A 787 33.95 10.56 -14.35
C ASN A 787 33.44 10.62 -12.90
N VAL A 788 32.30 9.97 -12.60
CA VAL A 788 31.75 9.88 -11.23
C VAL A 788 32.70 9.25 -10.23
N TYR A 789 33.41 8.17 -10.62
CA TYR A 789 34.33 7.46 -9.75
C TYR A 789 35.73 8.07 -9.78
N ASN A 790 36.12 8.71 -10.87
CA ASN A 790 37.41 9.42 -10.97
C ASN A 790 37.47 10.61 -10.00
N ASP A 791 36.31 11.24 -9.74
CA ASP A 791 36.17 12.32 -8.76
C ASP A 791 36.09 11.81 -7.30
N ALA A 792 35.79 10.52 -7.10
CA ALA A 792 35.51 9.93 -5.78
C ALA A 792 36.60 8.96 -5.29
N ILE A 793 37.32 8.31 -6.20
CA ILE A 793 38.31 7.27 -5.94
C ILE A 793 39.68 7.78 -6.38
N GLU A 794 40.64 7.76 -5.45
CA GLU A 794 42.05 7.93 -5.77
C GLU A 794 42.64 6.55 -6.10
N ASP A 795 42.94 6.32 -7.38
CA ASP A 795 43.37 5.00 -7.90
C ASP A 795 44.58 4.47 -7.13
N GLY A 796 44.45 3.26 -6.58
CA GLY A 796 45.45 2.58 -5.76
C GLY A 796 45.55 3.06 -4.32
N VAL A 797 44.79 4.08 -3.92
CA VAL A 797 44.81 4.63 -2.56
C VAL A 797 43.51 4.34 -1.82
N THR A 798 42.36 4.76 -2.35
CA THR A 798 41.04 4.55 -1.73
C THR A 798 40.20 3.48 -2.44
N GLY A 799 40.62 3.09 -3.64
CA GLY A 799 39.98 2.09 -4.50
C GLY A 799 40.82 1.90 -5.75
N TYR A 800 40.40 1.03 -6.66
CA TYR A 800 40.95 0.97 -8.00
C TYR A 800 39.92 1.36 -9.06
N LEU A 801 40.40 1.91 -10.16
CA LEU A 801 39.64 2.20 -11.37
C LEU A 801 40.13 1.28 -12.50
N ALA A 802 39.19 0.80 -13.31
CA ALA A 802 39.49 -0.06 -14.45
C ALA A 802 38.59 0.26 -15.64
N ASN A 803 39.21 0.47 -16.81
CA ASN A 803 38.53 0.88 -18.04
C ASN A 803 38.32 -0.29 -19.02
N ASN A 804 39.10 -1.36 -18.90
CA ASN A 804 39.03 -2.53 -19.78
C ASN A 804 39.24 -3.84 -19.01
N GLU A 805 38.95 -4.96 -19.68
CA GLU A 805 38.97 -6.30 -19.08
C GLU A 805 40.33 -6.64 -18.45
N ASP A 806 41.45 -6.27 -19.08
CA ASP A 806 42.79 -6.55 -18.57
C ASP A 806 43.08 -5.75 -17.29
N GLU A 807 42.75 -4.47 -17.27
CA GLU A 807 42.88 -3.64 -16.06
C GLU A 807 42.02 -4.18 -14.92
N TRP A 808 40.77 -4.59 -15.20
CA TRP A 808 39.92 -5.20 -14.19
C TRP A 808 40.56 -6.46 -13.59
N VAL A 809 41.10 -7.35 -14.42
CA VAL A 809 41.81 -8.55 -13.98
C VAL A 809 43.05 -8.20 -13.16
N ASP A 810 43.87 -7.24 -13.61
CA ASP A 810 45.09 -6.84 -12.94
C ASP A 810 44.81 -6.24 -11.56
N LYS A 811 43.89 -5.28 -11.48
CA LYS A 811 43.54 -4.58 -10.24
C LYS A 811 42.87 -5.51 -9.23
N LEU A 812 41.96 -6.39 -9.69
CA LEU A 812 41.36 -7.41 -8.82
C LEU A 812 42.41 -8.44 -8.36
N SER A 813 43.37 -8.81 -9.21
CA SER A 813 44.45 -9.71 -8.83
C SER A 813 45.31 -9.13 -7.69
N LEU A 814 45.64 -7.84 -7.74
CA LEU A 814 46.36 -7.16 -6.65
C LEU A 814 45.61 -7.27 -5.31
N LEU A 815 44.29 -7.08 -5.30
CA LEU A 815 43.49 -7.17 -4.08
C LEU A 815 43.29 -8.62 -3.60
N ILE A 816 43.22 -9.59 -4.51
CA ILE A 816 43.14 -11.02 -4.18
C ILE A 816 44.43 -11.48 -3.48
N GLU A 817 45.59 -11.01 -3.94
CA GLU A 817 46.89 -11.45 -3.43
C GLU A 817 47.32 -10.74 -2.14
N ASP A 818 46.94 -9.49 -1.93
CA ASP A 818 47.45 -8.67 -0.83
C ASP A 818 46.35 -8.21 0.16
N PRO A 819 46.15 -8.92 1.28
CA PRO A 819 45.23 -8.50 2.34
C PRO A 819 45.67 -7.24 3.11
N ILE A 820 46.97 -6.90 3.11
CA ILE A 820 47.48 -5.67 3.74
C ILE A 820 47.04 -4.47 2.90
N LEU A 821 47.20 -4.57 1.58
CA LEU A 821 46.69 -3.57 0.63
C LEU A 821 45.18 -3.37 0.80
N ARG A 822 44.40 -4.46 0.87
CA ARG A 822 42.94 -4.39 1.11
C ARG A 822 42.60 -3.60 2.36
N ASN A 823 43.26 -3.89 3.49
CA ASN A 823 43.03 -3.18 4.75
C ASN A 823 43.44 -1.70 4.66
N GLY A 824 44.61 -1.41 4.08
CA GLY A 824 45.08 -0.04 3.88
C GLY A 824 44.12 0.80 3.04
N MET A 825 43.65 0.24 1.94
CA MET A 825 42.69 0.88 1.02
C MET A 825 41.36 1.19 1.71
N VAL A 826 40.82 0.25 2.50
CA VAL A 826 39.60 0.47 3.27
C VAL A 826 39.76 1.59 4.30
N ASN A 827 40.91 1.69 4.96
CA ASN A 827 41.15 2.76 5.93
C ASN A 827 41.23 4.13 5.24
N ASN A 828 41.92 4.22 4.10
CA ASN A 828 41.96 5.45 3.31
C ASN A 828 40.57 5.86 2.80
N ALA A 829 39.78 4.90 2.28
CA ALA A 829 38.41 5.15 1.83
C ALA A 829 37.51 5.65 2.96
N ARG A 830 37.70 5.14 4.19
CA ARG A 830 36.97 5.63 5.37
C ARG A 830 37.29 7.06 5.73
N ASP A 831 38.58 7.40 5.74
CA ASP A 831 39.02 8.76 6.03
C ASP A 831 38.45 9.74 4.99
N ASP A 832 38.39 9.32 3.72
CA ASP A 832 37.77 10.06 2.64
C ASP A 832 36.25 10.25 2.86
N ILE A 833 35.48 9.18 3.15
CA ILE A 833 34.03 9.32 3.37
C ILE A 833 33.68 10.19 4.57
N PHE A 834 34.47 10.16 5.65
CA PHE A 834 34.27 11.06 6.78
C PHE A 834 34.54 12.53 6.43
N LYS A 835 35.59 12.77 5.65
CA LYS A 835 35.99 14.11 5.26
C LYS A 835 35.00 14.72 4.26
N ASN A 836 34.70 14.00 3.18
CA ASN A 836 34.05 14.55 2.00
C ASN A 836 32.54 14.23 1.91
N TYR A 837 32.06 13.23 2.66
CA TYR A 837 30.71 12.69 2.56
C TYR A 837 29.97 12.73 3.90
N ASN A 838 30.12 13.81 4.66
CA ASN A 838 29.44 13.96 5.95
C ASN A 838 28.05 14.63 5.84
N LEU A 839 27.09 14.12 6.60
CA LEU A 839 25.72 14.67 6.70
C LEU A 839 25.72 16.15 7.09
N LYS A 840 26.60 16.58 8.01
CA LYS A 840 26.65 17.96 8.50
C LYS A 840 26.79 18.97 7.37
N SER A 841 27.64 18.68 6.39
CA SER A 841 27.85 19.55 5.23
C SER A 841 26.59 19.64 4.36
N ARG A 842 25.90 18.51 4.14
CA ARG A 842 24.64 18.48 3.38
C ARG A 842 23.51 19.26 4.07
N LEU A 843 23.45 19.19 5.40
CA LEU A 843 22.51 20.00 6.19
C LEU A 843 22.77 21.51 6.02
N ILE A 844 24.04 21.93 5.95
CA ILE A 844 24.39 23.34 5.74
C ILE A 844 23.99 23.79 4.33
N GLN A 845 24.21 22.95 3.31
CA GLN A 845 23.79 23.26 1.94
C GLN A 845 22.27 23.44 1.84
N TRP A 846 21.50 22.48 2.36
CA TRP A 846 20.03 22.61 2.39
C TRP A 846 19.55 23.82 3.18
N ASP A 847 20.14 24.11 4.34
CA ASP A 847 19.80 25.30 5.16
C ASP A 847 20.05 26.61 4.40
N ASN A 848 21.16 26.70 3.66
CA ASN A 848 21.48 27.87 2.84
C ASN A 848 20.48 28.04 1.69
N ILE A 849 20.12 26.95 1.00
CA ILE A 849 19.13 26.97 -0.08
C ILE A 849 17.79 27.49 0.44
N PHE A 850 17.27 26.91 1.53
CA PHE A 850 15.97 27.31 2.05
C PHE A 850 15.95 28.77 2.50
N LYS A 851 17.00 29.24 3.20
CA LYS A 851 17.08 30.64 3.65
C LYS A 851 17.15 31.61 2.48
N LYS A 852 18.03 31.36 1.51
CA LYS A 852 18.19 32.19 0.33
C LYS A 852 16.87 32.34 -0.44
N ILE A 853 16.19 31.22 -0.70
CA ILE A 853 14.95 31.20 -1.48
C ILE A 853 13.79 31.93 -0.79
N VAL A 854 13.76 31.93 0.55
CA VAL A 854 12.72 32.65 1.31
C VAL A 854 13.05 34.14 1.44
N GLU A 855 14.33 34.52 1.39
CA GLU A 855 14.78 35.92 1.43
C GLU A 855 14.63 36.64 0.06
N ASP A 856 14.79 35.91 -1.06
CA ASP A 856 14.58 36.36 -2.45
C ASP A 856 13.09 36.43 -2.84
#